data_AF-A0A357KPK3-F1
#
_entry.id   AF-A0A357KPK3-F1
#
_cell.length_a   1.000
_cell.length_b   1.000
_cell.length_c   1.000
_cell.angle_alpha   90.00
_cell.angle_beta   90.00
_cell.angle_gamma   90.00
#
_symmetry.space_group_name_H-M   'P 1'
#
loop_
_entity.id
_entity.type
_entity.pdbx_description
1 polymer ?
#
loop_
_entity_poly.entity_id
_entity_poly.type
_entity_poly.pdbx_seq_one_letter_code
_entity_poly.pdbx_strand_id
1 'polypeptide(L)'
;MGNRTIFSSEDKIQTEAFKRTKLVSTFSQQKLAQSAIWVAMLSISTTAFATTERISINAGGTEGNDRSFTSSMSPDGRFIAFYSEAGNLVSGDIDNTLDCFVHDRKTGEVDRISVDSAGVAGDSRCFFPVISADGRYAAYYADATNLVAGDVNGEKDIFVRDRKTGTTTRISVDSTGIEANDDSIQPRISEDGRYVVFESKATNLVAGDTNGKTDVFVHDRQKGTTERISLSAEGEQGNNISFRASISADGRYVAYTSRASNLVENDTNGKDDIFVYDRDTGALERVSVASDGTEANNKSSVPRLSADGRYVTFYTKASNLVSGDTNGKFDVFLHDRHTGKTERISVSATGIEGDNSSTNPKLSADGRYVAFSSRATNLVPGDDNGKEDIFVRDRQTDTIKRLSISTNGEQGNNNARFPTISADGRQVVFQALATNLVQADGNAQRDVFVHYINQAPSFHAGSNLTVCKNAGGQLIHNWAAGLNDGDPLGQPQTLSFTTISNDNPDLFGGLLNFGGNPFVSHDGKLSFRPALNASGSARICIQLKDNGGTFRGGLDKAQEQCFRITVNPDCDDGAGEIFNPGQFDFSYSLARINNIGNIPLGTIDGNNNITDPLKGNSFVATITNNGSKPVGDVVVDLTLFDHNGIVKSDERCQGDASTGQYRCSFNELPAGETQLKFLVRSSGNVTATADIQPQQVLSDSSAAQAQPTSGGGSLGWLSLLSFGLAGTRKKRAKRQ
;
A
#
# COMPACT_ATOMS: atom_id res chain seq x y z
N MET A 1 53.74 32.25 41.07
CA MET A 1 54.05 31.74 42.43
C MET A 1 53.14 30.53 42.71
N GLY A 2 53.34 29.76 43.79
CA GLY A 2 52.70 28.44 44.02
C GLY A 2 51.17 28.47 44.18
N ASN A 3 50.45 27.33 44.27
CA ASN A 3 50.82 25.92 44.54
C ASN A 3 49.99 24.95 43.66
N ARG A 4 50.44 23.75 43.24
CA ARG A 4 50.53 22.45 43.98
C ARG A 4 49.20 22.02 44.64
N THR A 5 48.63 20.80 44.46
CA THR A 5 48.94 19.58 43.64
C THR A 5 47.58 18.79 43.43
N ILE A 6 47.38 17.49 43.10
CA ILE A 6 48.15 16.22 43.14
C ILE A 6 47.50 15.11 42.23
N PHE A 7 48.30 14.28 41.52
CA PHE A 7 48.12 12.84 41.08
C PHE A 7 46.84 12.37 40.32
N SER A 8 46.81 11.27 39.51
CA SER A 8 47.83 10.44 38.79
C SER A 8 47.17 9.42 37.82
N SER A 9 47.91 8.83 36.87
CA SER A 9 47.44 7.83 35.87
C SER A 9 48.53 6.77 35.50
N GLU A 10 48.29 5.93 34.47
CA GLU A 10 49.20 4.96 33.77
C GLU A 10 49.28 3.49 34.30
N ASP A 11 49.71 2.44 33.56
CA ASP A 11 49.47 1.99 32.14
C ASP A 11 49.98 0.51 31.92
N LYS A 12 49.84 -0.07 30.71
CA LYS A 12 50.13 -1.46 30.22
C LYS A 12 51.47 -2.13 30.62
N ILE A 13 51.53 -3.50 30.59
CA ILE A 13 52.50 -4.35 29.80
C ILE A 13 52.01 -5.83 29.65
N GLN A 14 52.19 -6.51 28.49
CA GLN A 14 52.92 -7.82 28.27
C GLN A 14 52.56 -8.64 26.99
N THR A 15 53.42 -9.62 26.63
CA THR A 15 53.65 -10.13 25.24
C THR A 15 53.73 -11.69 25.10
N GLU A 16 54.15 -12.22 23.93
CA GLU A 16 53.95 -13.59 23.36
C GLU A 16 54.76 -14.82 23.90
N ALA A 17 54.35 -16.03 23.43
CA ALA A 17 55.19 -17.10 22.79
C ALA A 17 55.50 -18.47 23.49
N PHE A 18 54.79 -19.52 23.03
CA PHE A 18 55.29 -20.84 22.54
C PHE A 18 56.34 -21.72 23.31
N LYS A 19 55.94 -22.92 23.80
CA LYS A 19 56.38 -24.29 23.32
C LYS A 19 56.06 -25.49 24.24
N ARG A 20 55.94 -26.68 23.62
CA ARG A 20 55.72 -28.06 24.18
C ARG A 20 54.31 -28.28 24.77
N THR A 21 53.66 -29.45 24.66
CA THR A 21 54.10 -30.84 24.37
C THR A 21 53.19 -31.52 23.31
N LYS A 22 53.60 -32.66 22.72
CA LYS A 22 52.84 -33.41 21.68
C LYS A 22 52.93 -34.94 21.92
N LEU A 23 51.87 -35.67 21.54
CA LEU A 23 51.63 -37.13 21.71
C LEU A 23 51.43 -37.56 23.19
N VAL A 24 50.64 -38.60 23.53
CA VAL A 24 49.95 -39.66 22.76
C VAL A 24 48.50 -39.86 23.24
N SER A 25 47.51 -39.92 22.32
CA SER A 25 46.27 -40.72 22.46
C SER A 25 45.31 -40.60 21.26
N THR A 26 45.66 -41.17 20.11
CA THR A 26 44.73 -41.30 18.98
C THR A 26 43.73 -42.44 19.21
N PHE A 27 42.47 -42.12 19.56
CA PHE A 27 41.27 -42.92 19.22
C PHE A 27 39.99 -42.07 19.39
N SER A 28 38.94 -42.39 18.64
CA SER A 28 37.58 -41.80 18.73
C SER A 28 37.37 -40.33 18.29
N GLN A 29 37.61 -40.04 17.00
CA GLN A 29 36.88 -38.99 16.28
C GLN A 29 36.42 -39.48 14.89
N GLN A 30 35.44 -40.39 14.85
CA GLN A 30 34.84 -40.85 13.58
C GLN A 30 33.36 -41.31 13.67
N LYS A 31 32.64 -40.94 14.74
CA LYS A 31 31.21 -41.33 14.94
C LYS A 31 30.27 -40.24 15.48
N LEU A 32 30.66 -38.96 15.44
CA LEU A 32 29.80 -37.82 15.78
C LEU A 32 29.87 -36.73 14.69
N ALA A 33 29.55 -37.12 13.46
CA ALA A 33 29.52 -36.24 12.28
C ALA A 33 28.36 -36.57 11.32
N GLN A 34 27.21 -37.00 11.88
CA GLN A 34 25.98 -37.31 11.13
C GLN A 34 24.73 -36.75 11.86
N SER A 35 24.75 -35.45 12.18
CA SER A 35 23.56 -34.73 12.73
C SER A 35 23.59 -33.23 12.40
N ALA A 36 24.09 -32.87 11.20
CA ALA A 36 24.15 -31.48 10.73
C ALA A 36 24.26 -31.43 9.19
N ILE A 37 23.21 -31.88 8.47
CA ILE A 37 23.13 -31.76 7.01
C ILE A 37 22.02 -30.76 6.68
N TRP A 38 22.46 -29.52 6.42
CA TRP A 38 21.81 -28.54 5.55
C TRP A 38 20.27 -28.53 5.53
N VAL A 39 19.66 -27.94 6.55
CA VAL A 39 18.52 -27.06 6.29
C VAL A 39 19.07 -25.81 5.61
N ALA A 40 19.31 -25.92 4.30
CA ALA A 40 19.48 -24.76 3.45
C ALA A 40 18.09 -24.10 3.37
N MET A 41 17.79 -23.21 4.32
CA MET A 41 16.71 -22.27 4.13
C MET A 41 16.95 -21.58 2.80
N LEU A 42 15.98 -21.65 1.89
CA LEU A 42 15.92 -20.69 0.82
C LEU A 42 15.66 -19.34 1.49
N SER A 43 16.73 -18.61 1.77
CA SER A 43 16.68 -17.17 1.95
C SER A 43 16.36 -16.57 0.58
N ILE A 44 15.12 -16.77 0.14
CA ILE A 44 14.45 -15.81 -0.74
C ILE A 44 14.73 -14.47 -0.08
N SER A 45 15.44 -13.60 -0.79
CA SER A 45 15.61 -12.23 -0.30
C SER A 45 14.26 -11.57 -0.45
N THR A 46 13.42 -11.72 0.58
CA THR A 46 12.17 -10.99 0.74
C THR A 46 12.57 -9.55 1.00
N THR A 47 12.85 -8.83 -0.09
CA THR A 47 12.89 -7.37 -0.11
C THR A 47 11.62 -6.90 0.56
N ALA A 48 11.74 -6.29 1.74
CA ALA A 48 10.60 -5.68 2.42
C ALA A 48 9.93 -4.73 1.43
N PHE A 49 8.60 -4.81 1.32
CA PHE A 49 7.88 -4.07 0.30
C PHE A 49 8.06 -2.56 0.50
N ALA A 50 7.88 -1.80 -0.57
CA ALA A 50 8.15 -0.38 -0.62
C ALA A 50 7.18 0.40 0.29
N THR A 51 7.53 0.52 1.57
CA THR A 51 6.74 1.28 2.56
C THR A 51 6.73 2.78 2.28
N THR A 52 7.59 3.29 1.39
CA THR A 52 7.56 4.67 0.89
C THR A 52 7.49 4.68 -0.64
N GLU A 53 6.55 5.44 -1.20
CA GLU A 53 6.33 5.60 -2.65
C GLU A 53 6.30 7.09 -3.03
N ARG A 54 6.61 7.42 -4.29
CA ARG A 54 6.52 8.80 -4.84
C ARG A 54 5.15 9.00 -5.50
N ILE A 55 4.48 10.11 -5.15
CA ILE A 55 3.17 10.53 -5.69
C ILE A 55 3.31 11.55 -6.84
N SER A 56 4.39 12.35 -6.84
CA SER A 56 4.76 13.24 -7.93
C SER A 56 5.34 12.48 -9.12
N ILE A 57 4.48 11.64 -9.71
CA ILE A 57 4.69 10.84 -10.91
C ILE A 57 3.53 11.08 -11.87
N ASN A 58 3.76 10.95 -13.17
CA ASN A 58 2.68 10.87 -14.16
C ASN A 58 2.07 9.46 -14.23
N ALA A 59 0.99 9.31 -15.00
CA ALA A 59 0.29 8.02 -15.16
C ALA A 59 1.13 6.89 -15.82
N GLY A 60 2.33 7.20 -16.33
CA GLY A 60 3.33 6.22 -16.78
C GLY A 60 4.37 5.87 -15.72
N GLY A 61 4.20 6.30 -14.46
CA GLY A 61 5.16 6.12 -13.37
C GLY A 61 6.41 6.99 -13.48
N THR A 62 6.46 7.96 -14.40
CA THR A 62 7.63 8.83 -14.58
C THR A 62 7.57 10.00 -13.61
N GLU A 63 8.66 10.20 -12.87
CA GLU A 63 8.93 11.32 -11.95
C GLU A 63 8.64 12.71 -12.57
N GLY A 64 8.06 13.61 -11.76
CA GLY A 64 7.87 15.02 -12.11
C GLY A 64 9.21 15.70 -12.42
N ASN A 65 9.31 16.47 -13.49
CA ASN A 65 10.57 17.11 -13.90
C ASN A 65 10.93 18.39 -13.10
N ASP A 66 10.05 18.88 -12.24
CA ASP A 66 10.32 19.97 -11.29
C ASP A 66 9.57 19.76 -9.96
N ARG A 67 9.74 20.71 -9.03
CA ARG A 67 9.29 20.65 -7.64
C ARG A 67 7.78 20.51 -7.47
N SER A 68 7.40 19.56 -6.63
CA SER A 68 6.04 19.24 -6.20
C SER A 68 5.85 19.48 -4.71
N PHE A 69 4.62 19.80 -4.31
CA PHE A 69 4.24 20.20 -2.96
C PHE A 69 2.92 19.56 -2.54
N THR A 70 2.83 19.02 -1.33
CA THR A 70 1.60 18.38 -0.83
C THR A 70 0.74 19.31 0.03
N SER A 71 -0.57 19.07 0.06
CA SER A 71 -1.54 19.85 0.84
C SER A 71 -2.66 19.00 1.46
N SER A 72 -3.18 17.99 0.75
CA SER A 72 -4.27 17.16 1.27
C SER A 72 -4.29 15.72 0.74
N MET A 73 -5.07 14.89 1.43
CA MET A 73 -5.33 13.49 1.11
C MET A 73 -6.76 13.15 1.56
N SER A 74 -7.48 12.29 0.84
CA SER A 74 -8.79 11.79 1.26
C SER A 74 -8.70 10.89 2.51
N PRO A 75 -9.77 10.73 3.30
CA PRO A 75 -9.79 9.90 4.52
C PRO A 75 -9.31 8.45 4.29
N ASP A 76 -9.61 7.86 3.14
CA ASP A 76 -9.19 6.51 2.73
C ASP A 76 -7.74 6.43 2.19
N GLY A 77 -7.07 7.57 2.00
CA GLY A 77 -5.74 7.68 1.42
C GLY A 77 -5.66 7.45 -0.10
N ARG A 78 -6.79 7.36 -0.80
CA ARG A 78 -6.83 7.11 -2.26
C ARG A 78 -6.43 8.34 -3.09
N PHE A 79 -7.01 9.50 -2.78
CA PHE A 79 -6.85 10.71 -3.57
C PHE A 79 -5.87 11.66 -2.88
N ILE A 80 -4.75 11.96 -3.54
CA ILE A 80 -3.75 12.90 -3.02
C ILE A 80 -3.86 14.22 -3.80
N ALA A 81 -4.12 15.32 -3.10
CA ALA A 81 -4.15 16.65 -3.69
C ALA A 81 -2.81 17.36 -3.44
N PHE A 82 -2.17 17.79 -4.53
CA PHE A 82 -0.83 18.37 -4.54
C PHE A 82 -0.71 19.43 -5.64
N TYR A 83 0.35 20.23 -5.62
CA TYR A 83 0.60 21.28 -6.60
C TYR A 83 2.08 21.28 -7.02
N SER A 84 2.38 21.58 -8.29
CA SER A 84 3.70 21.29 -8.89
C SER A 84 4.03 22.21 -10.06
N GLU A 85 5.33 22.41 -10.31
CA GLU A 85 5.85 23.10 -11.53
C GLU A 85 6.29 22.11 -12.62
N ALA A 86 6.01 20.81 -12.43
CA ALA A 86 6.47 19.73 -13.30
C ALA A 86 5.59 19.52 -14.55
N GLY A 87 5.93 20.21 -15.64
CA GLY A 87 5.30 20.12 -16.97
C GLY A 87 5.35 18.77 -17.69
N ASN A 88 5.56 17.66 -16.99
CA ASN A 88 5.46 16.29 -17.49
C ASN A 88 4.49 15.39 -16.70
N LEU A 89 3.81 15.92 -15.67
CA LEU A 89 2.80 15.18 -14.87
C LEU A 89 1.54 14.85 -15.68
N VAL A 90 1.12 15.77 -16.54
CA VAL A 90 -0.02 15.61 -17.46
C VAL A 90 0.39 16.05 -18.88
N SER A 91 -0.33 15.59 -19.90
CA SER A 91 -0.09 16.03 -21.28
C SER A 91 -0.69 17.41 -21.54
N GLY A 92 0.08 18.30 -22.18
CA GLY A 92 -0.36 19.66 -22.48
C GLY A 92 -0.27 20.65 -21.31
N ASP A 93 0.47 20.31 -20.27
CA ASP A 93 1.17 21.30 -19.44
C ASP A 93 2.44 21.75 -20.21
N ILE A 94 2.64 23.07 -20.32
CA ILE A 94 3.71 23.70 -21.11
C ILE A 94 4.17 25.06 -20.57
N ASP A 95 3.47 25.65 -19.59
CA ASP A 95 3.74 27.00 -19.07
C ASP A 95 4.80 27.03 -17.96
N ASN A 96 5.03 25.90 -17.27
CA ASN A 96 5.99 25.77 -16.16
C ASN A 96 5.63 26.69 -14.97
N THR A 97 4.33 26.93 -14.74
CA THR A 97 3.82 27.59 -13.54
C THR A 97 3.41 26.55 -12.49
N LEU A 98 2.88 26.99 -11.34
CA LEU A 98 2.35 26.05 -10.34
C LEU A 98 0.93 25.65 -10.73
N ASP A 99 0.76 24.40 -11.16
CA ASP A 99 -0.54 23.80 -11.37
C ASP A 99 -0.98 22.95 -10.16
N CYS A 100 -2.29 22.78 -10.00
CA CYS A 100 -2.89 21.92 -8.98
C CYS A 100 -3.35 20.60 -9.58
N PHE A 101 -3.06 19.51 -8.87
CA PHE A 101 -3.26 18.15 -9.32
C PHE A 101 -3.96 17.27 -8.27
N VAL A 102 -4.63 16.21 -8.73
CA VAL A 102 -5.10 15.10 -7.90
C VAL A 102 -4.58 13.79 -8.49
N HIS A 103 -3.82 13.03 -7.70
CA HIS A 103 -3.40 11.67 -8.03
C HIS A 103 -4.38 10.67 -7.40
N ASP A 104 -4.94 9.75 -8.20
CA ASP A 104 -5.75 8.63 -7.73
C ASP A 104 -4.89 7.38 -7.58
N ARG A 105 -4.49 7.06 -6.34
CA ARG A 105 -3.59 5.92 -6.03
C ARG A 105 -4.18 4.55 -6.40
N LYS A 106 -5.47 4.47 -6.76
CA LYS A 106 -6.10 3.22 -7.22
C LYS A 106 -5.97 3.00 -8.73
N THR A 107 -5.87 4.06 -9.53
CA THR A 107 -5.73 3.96 -11.01
C THR A 107 -4.36 4.40 -11.51
N GLY A 108 -3.60 5.14 -10.71
CA GLY A 108 -2.35 5.80 -11.11
C GLY A 108 -2.57 7.07 -11.94
N GLU A 109 -3.83 7.47 -12.17
CA GLU A 109 -4.16 8.66 -12.97
C GLU A 109 -3.90 9.95 -12.19
N VAL A 110 -3.48 10.99 -12.91
CA VAL A 110 -3.24 12.33 -12.37
C VAL A 110 -4.09 13.33 -13.17
N ASP A 111 -5.05 13.94 -12.50
CA ASP A 111 -5.87 15.03 -13.05
C ASP A 111 -5.23 16.37 -12.72
N ARG A 112 -5.11 17.27 -13.71
CA ARG A 112 -4.97 18.71 -13.45
C ARG A 112 -6.35 19.28 -13.09
N ILE A 113 -6.48 19.87 -11.91
CA ILE A 113 -7.75 20.42 -11.39
C ILE A 113 -7.86 21.94 -11.54
N SER A 114 -6.73 22.64 -11.73
CA SER A 114 -6.62 24.05 -12.12
C SER A 114 -7.00 24.27 -13.59
N VAL A 115 -8.25 23.92 -13.92
CA VAL A 115 -8.83 24.06 -15.25
C VAL A 115 -10.22 24.71 -15.18
N ASP A 116 -10.63 25.36 -16.26
CA ASP A 116 -12.00 25.88 -16.43
C ASP A 116 -13.03 24.75 -16.65
N SER A 117 -14.31 25.11 -16.80
CA SER A 117 -15.38 24.14 -17.08
C SER A 117 -15.35 23.51 -18.49
N ALA A 118 -14.42 23.90 -19.36
CA ALA A 118 -14.15 23.26 -20.65
C ALA A 118 -12.87 22.38 -20.65
N GLY A 119 -12.07 22.43 -19.59
CA GLY A 119 -10.80 21.71 -19.46
C GLY A 119 -9.57 22.50 -19.93
N VAL A 120 -9.69 23.81 -20.15
CA VAL A 120 -8.58 24.72 -20.43
C VAL A 120 -7.84 25.02 -19.13
N ALA A 121 -6.50 25.00 -19.15
CA ALA A 121 -5.67 25.30 -17.99
C ALA A 121 -5.85 26.74 -17.50
N GLY A 122 -5.61 26.96 -16.20
CA GLY A 122 -5.46 28.29 -15.63
C GLY A 122 -4.37 29.10 -16.34
N ASP A 123 -4.56 30.41 -16.47
CA ASP A 123 -3.56 31.33 -17.05
C ASP A 123 -2.50 31.81 -16.03
N SER A 124 -2.56 31.31 -14.80
CA SER A 124 -1.74 31.71 -13.66
C SER A 124 -1.72 30.63 -12.57
N ARG A 125 -0.91 30.85 -11.53
CA ARG A 125 -0.58 29.85 -10.51
C ARG A 125 -1.77 29.43 -9.65
N CYS A 126 -1.79 28.15 -9.32
CA CYS A 126 -2.67 27.51 -8.35
C CYS A 126 -1.90 27.01 -7.11
N PHE A 127 -2.55 27.04 -5.94
CA PHE A 127 -1.91 26.69 -4.66
C PHE A 127 -2.85 25.97 -3.68
N PHE A 128 -2.24 25.18 -2.78
CA PHE A 128 -2.88 24.52 -1.63
C PHE A 128 -4.20 23.78 -1.92
N PRO A 129 -4.27 22.88 -2.91
CA PRO A 129 -5.47 22.11 -3.20
C PRO A 129 -5.84 21.15 -2.05
N VAL A 130 -7.13 21.04 -1.77
CA VAL A 130 -7.75 20.13 -0.79
C VAL A 130 -8.86 19.33 -1.46
N ILE A 131 -9.15 18.13 -0.95
CA ILE A 131 -10.01 17.14 -1.61
C ILE A 131 -11.10 16.63 -0.65
N SER A 132 -12.33 16.45 -1.14
CA SER A 132 -13.43 15.79 -0.42
C SER A 132 -13.16 14.29 -0.23
N ALA A 133 -13.92 13.65 0.67
CA ALA A 133 -13.66 12.26 1.04
C ALA A 133 -13.92 11.25 -0.09
N ASP A 134 -14.88 11.54 -0.96
CA ASP A 134 -15.19 10.76 -2.17
C ASP A 134 -14.25 11.07 -3.36
N GLY A 135 -13.31 12.00 -3.19
CA GLY A 135 -12.42 12.48 -4.25
C GLY A 135 -13.09 13.40 -5.28
N ARG A 136 -14.37 13.76 -5.13
CA ARG A 136 -15.13 14.47 -6.17
C ARG A 136 -14.83 15.96 -6.22
N TYR A 137 -14.77 16.63 -5.09
CA TYR A 137 -14.64 18.08 -5.02
C TYR A 137 -13.25 18.46 -4.56
N ALA A 138 -12.49 19.12 -5.44
CA ALA A 138 -11.19 19.67 -5.09
C ALA A 138 -11.28 21.20 -4.96
N ALA A 139 -11.04 21.75 -3.76
CA ALA A 139 -10.97 23.19 -3.54
C ALA A 139 -9.52 23.66 -3.57
N TYR A 140 -9.25 24.84 -4.14
CA TYR A 140 -7.91 25.43 -4.23
C TYR A 140 -8.02 26.96 -4.31
N TYR A 141 -6.89 27.67 -4.28
CA TYR A 141 -6.88 29.09 -4.67
C TYR A 141 -5.90 29.35 -5.82
N ALA A 142 -6.20 30.34 -6.65
CA ALA A 142 -5.38 30.70 -7.80
C ALA A 142 -5.42 32.22 -8.08
N ASP A 143 -4.38 32.70 -8.75
CA ASP A 143 -4.25 34.07 -9.28
C ASP A 143 -4.73 34.14 -10.77
N ALA A 144 -5.71 33.31 -11.18
CA ALA A 144 -5.96 32.94 -12.59
C ALA A 144 -7.33 33.39 -13.14
N THR A 145 -7.32 34.23 -14.17
CA THR A 145 -8.48 35.03 -14.64
C THR A 145 -9.43 34.28 -15.59
N ASN A 146 -9.11 33.04 -15.94
CA ASN A 146 -9.83 32.27 -16.95
C ASN A 146 -10.54 31.01 -16.40
N LEU A 147 -10.41 30.69 -15.10
CA LEU A 147 -11.00 29.49 -14.50
C LEU A 147 -12.55 29.56 -14.43
N VAL A 148 -13.11 30.77 -14.37
CA VAL A 148 -14.55 31.04 -14.43
C VAL A 148 -14.82 32.26 -15.32
N ALA A 149 -16.01 32.32 -15.93
CA ALA A 149 -16.41 33.50 -16.68
C ALA A 149 -16.85 34.62 -15.73
N GLY A 150 -16.37 35.85 -15.98
CA GLY A 150 -16.68 37.02 -15.14
C GLY A 150 -15.70 37.25 -13.98
N ASP A 151 -14.55 36.57 -13.98
CA ASP A 151 -13.41 36.92 -13.13
C ASP A 151 -12.80 38.25 -13.59
N VAL A 152 -12.95 39.31 -12.77
CA VAL A 152 -12.47 40.66 -13.13
C VAL A 152 -11.85 41.45 -11.95
N ASN A 153 -11.74 40.85 -10.75
CA ASN A 153 -11.10 41.51 -9.61
C ASN A 153 -9.56 41.59 -9.75
N GLY A 154 -8.92 40.60 -10.35
CA GLY A 154 -7.46 40.50 -10.46
C GLY A 154 -6.75 40.05 -9.17
N GLU A 155 -7.49 39.45 -8.23
CA GLU A 155 -7.01 39.04 -6.90
C GLU A 155 -6.93 37.50 -6.78
N LYS A 156 -6.48 36.96 -5.64
CA LYS A 156 -6.61 35.50 -5.40
C LYS A 156 -8.05 35.12 -5.09
N ASP A 157 -8.55 34.10 -5.77
CA ASP A 157 -9.87 33.53 -5.53
C ASP A 157 -9.81 32.06 -5.14
N ILE A 158 -10.81 31.64 -4.35
CA ILE A 158 -11.08 30.25 -4.02
C ILE A 158 -11.94 29.64 -5.11
N PHE A 159 -11.52 28.50 -5.64
CA PHE A 159 -12.25 27.72 -6.64
C PHE A 159 -12.54 26.31 -6.10
N VAL A 160 -13.60 25.68 -6.60
CA VAL A 160 -13.84 24.24 -6.48
C VAL A 160 -14.03 23.63 -7.85
N ARG A 161 -13.29 22.55 -8.11
CA ARG A 161 -13.48 21.63 -9.23
C ARG A 161 -14.36 20.45 -8.79
N ASP A 162 -15.50 20.27 -9.43
CA ASP A 162 -16.23 18.99 -9.39
C ASP A 162 -15.65 18.06 -10.47
N ARG A 163 -14.79 17.12 -10.04
CA ARG A 163 -14.15 16.12 -10.90
C ARG A 163 -15.13 15.15 -11.57
N LYS A 164 -16.37 15.03 -11.07
CA LYS A 164 -17.39 14.15 -11.66
C LYS A 164 -18.18 14.82 -12.78
N THR A 165 -18.43 16.13 -12.69
CA THR A 165 -19.15 16.88 -13.75
C THR A 165 -18.23 17.66 -14.68
N GLY A 166 -16.94 17.81 -14.33
CA GLY A 166 -16.00 18.64 -15.08
C GLY A 166 -16.28 20.15 -14.94
N THR A 167 -16.84 20.57 -13.81
CA THR A 167 -17.27 21.96 -13.58
C THR A 167 -16.36 22.65 -12.57
N THR A 168 -15.98 23.90 -12.84
CA THR A 168 -15.22 24.77 -11.93
C THR A 168 -16.07 25.96 -11.50
N THR A 169 -16.11 26.24 -10.20
CA THR A 169 -16.92 27.31 -9.58
C THR A 169 -16.09 28.13 -8.60
N ARG A 170 -16.14 29.46 -8.67
CA ARG A 170 -15.61 30.37 -7.64
C ARG A 170 -16.45 30.23 -6.36
N ILE A 171 -15.80 30.33 -5.20
CA ILE A 171 -16.35 30.13 -3.85
C ILE A 171 -16.19 31.37 -2.97
N SER A 172 -15.17 32.20 -3.24
CA SER A 172 -14.98 33.54 -2.70
C SER A 172 -15.97 34.52 -3.33
N VAL A 173 -17.24 34.31 -2.99
CA VAL A 173 -18.37 35.15 -3.38
C VAL A 173 -19.22 35.50 -2.16
N ASP A 174 -19.96 36.59 -2.21
CA ASP A 174 -20.99 36.92 -1.21
C ASP A 174 -22.22 35.97 -1.35
N SER A 175 -23.20 36.13 -0.46
CA SER A 175 -24.46 35.37 -0.52
C SER A 175 -25.41 35.77 -1.68
N THR A 176 -24.95 36.59 -2.63
CA THR A 176 -25.66 36.93 -3.87
C THR A 176 -24.91 36.50 -5.14
N GLY A 177 -23.68 36.00 -5.00
CA GLY A 177 -22.81 35.55 -6.09
C GLY A 177 -21.81 36.59 -6.61
N ILE A 178 -21.65 37.73 -5.94
CA ILE A 178 -20.67 38.77 -6.28
C ILE A 178 -19.28 38.36 -5.76
N GLU A 179 -18.24 38.53 -6.58
CA GLU A 179 -16.86 38.13 -6.27
C GLU A 179 -16.23 38.93 -5.11
N ALA A 180 -15.26 38.32 -4.42
CA ALA A 180 -14.43 38.98 -3.41
C ALA A 180 -13.66 40.18 -3.99
N ASN A 181 -13.58 41.27 -3.22
CA ASN A 181 -12.89 42.51 -3.61
C ASN A 181 -11.44 42.66 -3.10
N ASP A 182 -10.86 41.59 -2.55
CA ASP A 182 -9.46 41.46 -2.09
C ASP A 182 -9.12 39.94 -1.98
N ASP A 183 -7.84 39.57 -1.87
CA ASP A 183 -7.33 38.20 -1.79
C ASP A 183 -8.16 37.27 -0.88
N SER A 184 -8.48 36.10 -1.40
CA SER A 184 -9.05 34.95 -0.69
C SER A 184 -8.16 33.71 -0.85
N ILE A 185 -7.71 33.10 0.25
CA ILE A 185 -6.65 32.06 0.26
C ILE A 185 -6.89 30.91 1.26
N GLN A 186 -6.03 29.88 1.17
CA GLN A 186 -5.92 28.73 2.09
C GLN A 186 -7.24 27.95 2.37
N PRO A 187 -7.95 27.44 1.35
CA PRO A 187 -9.19 26.72 1.57
C PRO A 187 -9.02 25.41 2.35
N ARG A 188 -10.08 25.00 3.06
CA ARG A 188 -10.35 23.62 3.50
C ARG A 188 -11.78 23.27 3.10
N ILE A 189 -12.06 21.98 2.97
CA ILE A 189 -13.37 21.47 2.54
C ILE A 189 -13.86 20.41 3.54
N SER A 190 -15.16 20.33 3.78
CA SER A 190 -15.80 19.23 4.52
C SER A 190 -15.73 17.91 3.74
N GLU A 191 -15.90 16.77 4.41
CA GLU A 191 -15.75 15.45 3.77
C GLU A 191 -16.79 15.21 2.67
N ASP A 192 -18.00 15.75 2.81
CA ASP A 192 -19.07 15.72 1.80
C ASP A 192 -18.88 16.72 0.65
N GLY A 193 -17.88 17.60 0.74
CA GLY A 193 -17.61 18.65 -0.23
C GLY A 193 -18.53 19.87 -0.19
N ARG A 194 -19.43 19.98 0.79
CA ARG A 194 -20.45 21.04 0.84
C ARG A 194 -19.94 22.37 1.40
N TYR A 195 -19.20 22.34 2.50
CA TYR A 195 -18.71 23.55 3.16
C TYR A 195 -17.25 23.79 2.80
N VAL A 196 -16.93 24.99 2.38
CA VAL A 196 -15.54 25.44 2.17
C VAL A 196 -15.25 26.56 3.14
N VAL A 197 -14.24 26.39 4.00
CA VAL A 197 -13.70 27.45 4.85
C VAL A 197 -12.46 28.05 4.20
N PHE A 198 -12.31 29.37 4.25
CA PHE A 198 -11.20 30.10 3.64
C PHE A 198 -10.87 31.39 4.41
N GLU A 199 -9.68 31.92 4.15
CA GLU A 199 -9.23 33.22 4.66
C GLU A 199 -9.51 34.27 3.58
N SER A 200 -10.02 35.45 3.93
CA SER A 200 -10.15 36.55 2.97
C SER A 200 -9.89 37.92 3.60
N LYS A 201 -9.36 38.85 2.80
CA LYS A 201 -9.28 40.29 3.11
C LYS A 201 -10.52 41.08 2.64
N ALA A 202 -11.41 40.45 1.88
CA ALA A 202 -12.48 41.12 1.15
C ALA A 202 -13.58 41.67 2.06
N THR A 203 -13.93 42.94 1.84
CA THR A 203 -14.90 43.71 2.65
C THR A 203 -16.35 43.56 2.18
N ASN A 204 -16.60 42.78 1.12
CA ASN A 204 -17.92 42.61 0.50
C ASN A 204 -18.52 41.21 0.63
N LEU A 205 -17.80 40.22 1.18
CA LEU A 205 -18.30 38.84 1.33
C LEU A 205 -19.49 38.72 2.29
N VAL A 206 -19.55 39.59 3.30
CA VAL A 206 -20.67 39.71 4.25
C VAL A 206 -20.97 41.18 4.54
N ALA A 207 -22.23 41.48 4.84
CA ALA A 207 -22.60 42.82 5.32
C ALA A 207 -21.99 43.10 6.70
N GLY A 208 -21.56 44.33 6.94
CA GLY A 208 -20.94 44.73 8.21
C GLY A 208 -19.49 44.30 8.35
N ASP A 209 -18.77 44.05 7.25
CA ASP A 209 -17.31 43.92 7.33
C ASP A 209 -16.61 45.29 7.27
N THR A 210 -16.06 45.73 8.41
CA THR A 210 -15.46 47.07 8.55
C THR A 210 -14.07 47.11 9.20
N ASN A 211 -13.51 45.98 9.65
CA ASN A 211 -12.27 45.96 10.44
C ASN A 211 -10.99 46.16 9.60
N GLY A 212 -11.05 45.91 8.29
CA GLY A 212 -9.88 45.92 7.40
C GLY A 212 -8.81 44.90 7.83
N LYS A 213 -9.22 43.65 8.09
CA LYS A 213 -8.37 42.53 8.50
C LYS A 213 -8.66 41.30 7.63
N THR A 214 -7.74 40.34 7.62
CA THR A 214 -8.02 39.00 7.10
C THR A 214 -8.92 38.27 8.08
N ASP A 215 -10.01 37.67 7.60
CA ASP A 215 -11.03 37.03 8.44
C ASP A 215 -11.42 35.61 8.01
N VAL A 216 -12.04 34.92 8.98
CA VAL A 216 -12.63 33.57 8.98
C VAL A 216 -13.91 33.40 8.14
N PHE A 217 -13.89 32.98 6.87
CA PHE A 217 -15.13 32.79 6.08
C PHE A 217 -15.48 31.32 5.83
N VAL A 218 -16.79 31.00 5.80
CA VAL A 218 -17.34 29.71 5.37
C VAL A 218 -18.39 29.92 4.28
N HIS A 219 -18.33 29.15 3.20
CA HIS A 219 -19.33 29.12 2.15
C HIS A 219 -20.04 27.75 2.11
N ASP A 220 -21.37 27.74 2.20
CA ASP A 220 -22.24 26.57 2.03
C ASP A 220 -22.63 26.42 0.55
N ARG A 221 -21.92 25.57 -0.18
CA ARG A 221 -22.09 25.35 -1.63
C ARG A 221 -23.46 24.83 -2.03
N GLN A 222 -24.25 24.31 -1.08
CA GLN A 222 -25.62 23.84 -1.35
C GLN A 222 -26.64 24.97 -1.22
N LYS A 223 -26.39 25.96 -0.37
CA LYS A 223 -27.26 27.15 -0.19
C LYS A 223 -26.83 28.35 -1.02
N GLY A 224 -25.56 28.43 -1.42
CA GLY A 224 -24.96 29.63 -2.02
C GLY A 224 -24.75 30.77 -1.01
N THR A 225 -24.57 30.44 0.27
CA THR A 225 -24.46 31.43 1.36
C THR A 225 -23.06 31.46 1.95
N THR A 226 -22.51 32.65 2.10
CA THR A 226 -21.22 32.95 2.76
C THR A 226 -21.47 33.62 4.11
N GLU A 227 -20.80 33.13 5.14
CA GLU A 227 -20.84 33.67 6.50
C GLU A 227 -19.42 33.88 7.05
N ARG A 228 -19.25 34.85 7.96
CA ARG A 228 -18.01 35.02 8.72
C ARG A 228 -18.16 34.39 10.11
N ILE A 229 -17.16 33.61 10.49
CA ILE A 229 -17.11 32.89 11.77
C ILE A 229 -16.08 33.47 12.77
N SER A 230 -15.21 34.40 12.34
CA SER A 230 -14.21 35.05 13.20
C SER A 230 -14.79 36.22 14.00
N LEU A 231 -15.88 35.95 14.71
CA LEU A 231 -16.63 36.88 15.55
C LEU A 231 -16.55 36.46 17.02
N SER A 232 -16.84 37.37 17.95
CA SER A 232 -17.13 36.99 19.34
C SER A 232 -18.47 36.27 19.46
N ALA A 233 -18.79 35.73 20.63
CA ALA A 233 -20.10 35.09 20.90
C ALA A 233 -21.29 36.06 20.76
N GLU A 234 -21.04 37.37 20.87
CA GLU A 234 -22.00 38.47 20.70
C GLU A 234 -22.11 38.93 19.22
N GLY A 235 -21.26 38.42 18.34
CA GLY A 235 -21.18 38.80 16.92
C GLY A 235 -20.22 39.94 16.60
N GLU A 236 -19.40 40.39 17.55
CA GLU A 236 -18.45 41.50 17.33
C GLU A 236 -17.26 41.07 16.46
N GLN A 237 -16.78 41.98 15.61
CA GLN A 237 -15.65 41.72 14.71
C GLN A 237 -14.33 41.54 15.48
N GLY A 238 -13.48 40.61 15.05
CA GLY A 238 -12.08 40.55 15.51
C GLY A 238 -11.32 41.86 15.21
N ASN A 239 -10.64 42.42 16.21
CA ASN A 239 -9.85 43.65 16.10
C ASN A 239 -8.51 43.47 15.34
N ASN A 240 -8.19 42.23 14.96
CA ASN A 240 -6.94 41.82 14.32
C ASN A 240 -7.18 40.58 13.44
N ILE A 241 -6.17 40.11 12.71
CA ILE A 241 -6.32 39.04 11.72
C ILE A 241 -6.71 37.67 12.31
N SER A 242 -7.56 36.94 11.58
CA SER A 242 -7.92 35.53 11.81
C SER A 242 -7.58 34.70 10.57
N PHE A 243 -6.96 33.53 10.75
CA PHE A 243 -6.26 32.79 9.68
C PHE A 243 -5.99 31.31 10.05
N ARG A 244 -5.44 30.53 9.11
CA ARG A 244 -4.99 29.12 9.21
C ARG A 244 -6.06 28.07 9.53
N ALA A 245 -7.26 28.28 8.99
CA ALA A 245 -8.43 27.47 9.26
C ALA A 245 -8.28 25.94 9.06
N SER A 246 -9.12 25.19 9.77
CA SER A 246 -9.42 23.76 9.68
C SER A 246 -10.90 23.54 9.96
N ILE A 247 -11.55 22.61 9.26
CA ILE A 247 -12.99 22.29 9.39
C ILE A 247 -13.16 20.80 9.77
N SER A 248 -14.23 20.44 10.48
CA SER A 248 -14.62 19.05 10.76
C SER A 248 -15.24 18.36 9.54
N ALA A 249 -15.41 17.03 9.59
CA ALA A 249 -15.89 16.24 8.47
C ALA A 249 -17.33 16.61 8.03
N ASP A 250 -18.19 16.86 9.01
CA ASP A 250 -19.58 17.32 8.85
C ASP A 250 -19.71 18.83 8.53
N GLY A 251 -18.61 19.57 8.59
CA GLY A 251 -18.58 21.01 8.42
C GLY A 251 -19.03 21.84 9.63
N ARG A 252 -19.34 21.23 10.78
CA ARG A 252 -19.90 21.93 11.95
C ARG A 252 -18.87 22.77 12.70
N TYR A 253 -17.74 22.18 13.07
CA TYR A 253 -16.70 22.83 13.86
C TYR A 253 -15.63 23.41 12.95
N VAL A 254 -15.20 24.64 13.24
CA VAL A 254 -14.11 25.30 12.52
C VAL A 254 -13.09 25.85 13.50
N ALA A 255 -11.85 25.39 13.38
CA ALA A 255 -10.73 25.83 14.20
C ALA A 255 -9.83 26.80 13.42
N TYR A 256 -9.44 27.92 14.02
CA TYR A 256 -8.59 28.94 13.39
C TYR A 256 -7.60 29.56 14.38
N THR A 257 -6.53 30.16 13.85
CA THR A 257 -5.62 31.03 14.59
C THR A 257 -6.13 32.47 14.51
N SER A 258 -6.11 33.22 15.60
CA SER A 258 -6.39 34.66 15.58
C SER A 258 -5.41 35.47 16.41
N ARG A 259 -5.29 36.77 16.13
CA ARG A 259 -4.59 37.77 16.96
C ARG A 259 -5.55 38.75 17.63
N ALA A 260 -6.84 38.50 17.55
CA ALA A 260 -7.88 39.45 17.94
C ALA A 260 -8.23 39.32 19.42
N SER A 261 -7.73 40.28 20.23
CA SER A 261 -7.84 40.28 21.70
C SER A 261 -9.24 40.62 22.24
N ASN A 262 -10.28 40.40 21.44
CA ASN A 262 -11.67 40.73 21.74
C ASN A 262 -12.66 39.65 21.28
N LEU A 263 -12.17 38.48 20.83
CA LEU A 263 -13.03 37.35 20.52
C LEU A 263 -13.56 36.65 21.79
N VAL A 264 -12.84 36.76 22.90
CA VAL A 264 -13.22 36.29 24.24
C VAL A 264 -12.77 37.30 25.29
N GLU A 265 -13.51 37.43 26.40
CA GLU A 265 -13.26 38.44 27.45
C GLU A 265 -11.88 38.37 28.12
N ASN A 266 -11.24 37.18 28.11
CA ASN A 266 -10.05 36.88 28.90
C ASN A 266 -8.81 36.56 28.03
N ASP A 267 -8.72 37.09 26.81
CA ASP A 267 -7.45 37.15 26.08
C ASP A 267 -6.59 38.28 26.64
N THR A 268 -5.55 37.93 27.41
CA THR A 268 -4.62 38.91 28.00
C THR A 268 -3.17 38.71 27.57
N ASN A 269 -2.87 37.60 26.88
CA ASN A 269 -1.51 37.28 26.46
C ASN A 269 -1.01 38.18 25.31
N GLY A 270 -1.89 38.70 24.44
CA GLY A 270 -1.51 39.45 23.24
C GLY A 270 -0.62 38.66 22.28
N LYS A 271 -1.06 37.45 21.89
CA LYS A 271 -0.37 36.49 21.01
C LYS A 271 -1.30 36.01 19.89
N ASP A 272 -0.75 35.17 19.01
CA ASP A 272 -1.57 34.36 18.10
C ASP A 272 -2.16 33.21 18.93
N ASP A 273 -3.48 33.11 19.06
CA ASP A 273 -4.20 32.10 19.84
C ASP A 273 -5.08 31.19 18.94
N ILE A 274 -5.52 30.04 19.46
CA ILE A 274 -6.35 29.08 18.73
C ILE A 274 -7.78 29.06 19.27
N PHE A 275 -8.74 29.26 18.37
CA PHE A 275 -10.17 29.22 18.66
C PHE A 275 -10.84 28.07 17.89
N VAL A 276 -11.96 27.58 18.43
CA VAL A 276 -12.92 26.73 17.73
C VAL A 276 -14.29 27.38 17.78
N TYR A 277 -14.94 27.47 16.62
CA TYR A 277 -16.32 27.93 16.47
C TYR A 277 -17.23 26.74 16.13
N ASP A 278 -18.37 26.64 16.82
CA ASP A 278 -19.43 25.66 16.57
C ASP A 278 -20.58 26.31 15.79
N ARG A 279 -20.67 26.01 14.49
CA ARG A 279 -21.64 26.62 13.58
C ARG A 279 -23.10 26.24 13.85
N ASP A 280 -23.35 25.16 14.60
CA ASP A 280 -24.72 24.77 15.00
C ASP A 280 -25.25 25.58 16.19
N THR A 281 -24.35 26.10 17.04
CA THR A 281 -24.71 26.74 18.33
C THR A 281 -24.27 28.20 18.44
N GLY A 282 -23.36 28.65 17.58
CA GLY A 282 -22.71 29.95 17.67
C GLY A 282 -21.64 30.03 18.77
N ALA A 283 -21.35 28.93 19.47
CA ALA A 283 -20.38 28.93 20.57
C ALA A 283 -18.95 29.08 20.05
N LEU A 284 -18.18 29.96 20.71
CA LEU A 284 -16.75 30.13 20.51
C LEU A 284 -15.98 29.72 21.77
N GLU A 285 -14.92 28.96 21.61
CA GLU A 285 -14.00 28.58 22.69
C GLU A 285 -12.53 28.81 22.28
N ARG A 286 -11.66 29.08 23.26
CA ARG A 286 -10.20 29.09 23.06
C ARG A 286 -9.60 27.76 23.52
N VAL A 287 -8.89 27.07 22.64
CA VAL A 287 -8.29 25.74 22.90
C VAL A 287 -6.76 25.77 23.05
N SER A 288 -6.12 26.92 22.84
CA SER A 288 -4.71 27.17 23.22
C SER A 288 -4.57 27.42 24.72
N VAL A 289 -5.04 26.47 25.53
CA VAL A 289 -5.10 26.54 27.00
C VAL A 289 -4.44 25.33 27.64
N ALA A 290 -3.98 25.49 28.88
CA ALA A 290 -3.56 24.39 29.74
C ALA A 290 -4.78 23.57 30.21
N SER A 291 -4.54 22.42 30.84
CA SER A 291 -5.64 21.54 31.33
C SER A 291 -6.48 22.12 32.49
N ASP A 292 -6.14 23.32 32.99
CA ASP A 292 -6.90 24.10 33.97
C ASP A 292 -7.59 25.34 33.37
N GLY A 293 -7.49 25.53 32.04
CA GLY A 293 -8.03 26.68 31.32
C GLY A 293 -7.08 27.88 31.19
N THR A 294 -5.89 27.84 31.77
CA THR A 294 -4.90 28.95 31.68
C THR A 294 -4.45 29.16 30.23
N GLU A 295 -4.47 30.41 29.76
CA GLU A 295 -4.07 30.75 28.38
C GLU A 295 -2.60 30.47 28.06
N ALA A 296 -2.29 30.14 26.80
CA ALA A 296 -0.94 30.01 26.30
C ALA A 296 -0.13 31.31 26.55
N ASN A 297 1.03 31.21 27.21
CA ASN A 297 1.89 32.38 27.46
C ASN A 297 2.67 32.85 26.20
N ASN A 298 2.48 32.19 25.06
CA ASN A 298 3.19 32.43 23.82
C ASN A 298 2.36 31.97 22.61
N LYS A 299 2.76 32.40 21.41
CA LYS A 299 1.97 32.20 20.20
C LYS A 299 1.79 30.74 19.79
N SER A 300 0.53 30.39 19.51
CA SER A 300 0.02 29.11 19.03
C SER A 300 -0.42 29.23 17.57
N SER A 301 -0.28 28.19 16.75
CA SER A 301 -0.64 28.28 15.32
C SER A 301 -0.93 26.94 14.65
N VAL A 302 -1.59 27.01 13.49
CA VAL A 302 -1.93 25.88 12.59
C VAL A 302 -2.76 24.81 13.31
N PRO A 303 -4.02 25.13 13.66
CA PRO A 303 -4.93 24.15 14.25
C PRO A 303 -5.35 23.11 13.21
N ARG A 304 -5.56 21.87 13.65
CA ARG A 304 -6.24 20.81 12.90
C ARG A 304 -7.23 20.10 13.82
N LEU A 305 -8.40 19.77 13.27
CA LEU A 305 -9.47 19.05 13.95
C LEU A 305 -9.39 17.55 13.63
N SER A 306 -9.92 16.71 14.54
CA SER A 306 -10.42 15.37 14.22
C SER A 306 -11.70 15.44 13.39
N ALA A 307 -12.18 14.32 12.85
CA ALA A 307 -13.37 14.30 11.98
C ALA A 307 -14.64 14.78 12.71
N ASP A 308 -14.79 14.41 13.99
CA ASP A 308 -15.83 14.86 14.91
C ASP A 308 -15.58 16.25 15.53
N GLY A 309 -14.45 16.88 15.21
CA GLY A 309 -14.00 18.15 15.79
C GLY A 309 -13.63 18.11 17.27
N ARG A 310 -13.64 16.96 17.96
CA ARG A 310 -13.36 16.84 19.40
C ARG A 310 -11.92 17.19 19.77
N TYR A 311 -10.96 16.68 19.00
CA TYR A 311 -9.54 16.85 19.24
C TYR A 311 -8.99 17.97 18.36
N VAL A 312 -8.26 18.90 18.97
CA VAL A 312 -7.55 19.97 18.24
C VAL A 312 -6.06 19.80 18.45
N THR A 313 -5.31 19.58 17.37
CA THR A 313 -3.83 19.71 17.40
C THR A 313 -3.39 21.06 16.89
N PHE A 314 -2.36 21.62 17.51
CA PHE A 314 -1.70 22.86 17.10
C PHE A 314 -0.22 22.80 17.50
N TYR A 315 0.58 23.77 17.09
CA TYR A 315 1.93 23.94 17.63
C TYR A 315 2.11 25.32 18.29
N THR A 316 2.88 25.40 19.36
CA THR A 316 3.06 26.63 20.15
C THR A 316 4.45 26.73 20.76
N LYS A 317 4.81 27.93 21.24
CA LYS A 317 6.02 28.20 22.05
C LYS A 317 5.70 28.38 23.54
N ALA A 318 4.52 27.95 23.98
CA ALA A 318 3.98 28.30 25.29
C ALA A 318 4.41 27.30 26.37
N SER A 319 5.26 27.77 27.28
CA SER A 319 5.92 26.93 28.30
C SER A 319 5.03 26.58 29.51
N ASN A 320 3.72 26.78 29.39
CA ASN A 320 2.76 26.67 30.49
C ASN A 320 1.56 25.76 30.18
N LEU A 321 1.47 25.17 28.99
CA LEU A 321 0.35 24.27 28.63
C LEU A 321 0.44 22.91 29.33
N VAL A 322 1.66 22.46 29.64
CA VAL A 322 1.96 21.26 30.43
C VAL A 322 3.13 21.54 31.37
N SER A 323 3.27 20.75 32.44
CA SER A 323 4.46 20.79 33.28
C SER A 323 5.68 20.19 32.56
N GLY A 324 6.87 20.74 32.82
CA GLY A 324 8.11 20.26 32.20
C GLY A 324 8.27 20.66 30.73
N ASP A 325 7.64 21.75 30.27
CA ASP A 325 8.02 22.42 29.03
C ASP A 325 9.17 23.40 29.31
N THR A 326 10.34 23.14 28.73
CA THR A 326 11.62 23.78 29.08
C THR A 326 12.51 24.12 27.89
N ASN A 327 12.25 23.58 26.70
CA ASN A 327 13.15 23.67 25.55
C ASN A 327 13.15 25.04 24.82
N GLY A 328 12.11 25.87 25.01
CA GLY A 328 11.91 27.16 24.34
C GLY A 328 11.69 27.08 22.81
N LYS A 329 11.26 25.91 22.30
CA LYS A 329 11.09 25.62 20.88
C LYS A 329 9.65 25.89 20.42
N PHE A 330 9.26 25.35 19.27
CA PHE A 330 7.87 25.06 18.99
C PHE A 330 7.62 23.59 19.33
N ASP A 331 6.55 23.29 20.04
CA ASP A 331 6.12 21.92 20.32
C ASP A 331 4.68 21.70 19.86
N VAL A 332 4.36 20.44 19.55
CA VAL A 332 3.03 20.01 19.09
C VAL A 332 2.22 19.59 20.29
N PHE A 333 1.02 20.15 20.39
CA PHE A 333 0.06 19.85 21.44
C PHE A 333 -1.25 19.34 20.86
N LEU A 334 -2.00 18.63 21.69
CA LEU A 334 -3.39 18.24 21.45
C LEU A 334 -4.24 18.71 22.64
N HIS A 335 -5.39 19.30 22.34
CA HIS A 335 -6.44 19.60 23.30
C HIS A 335 -7.67 18.72 23.00
N ASP A 336 -8.19 18.04 24.03
CA ASP A 336 -9.45 17.30 23.98
C ASP A 336 -10.58 18.17 24.55
N ARG A 337 -11.36 18.79 23.65
CA ARG A 337 -12.45 19.72 24.02
C ARG A 337 -13.50 19.08 24.93
N HIS A 338 -13.65 17.75 24.91
CA HIS A 338 -14.63 17.07 25.74
C HIS A 338 -14.16 16.84 27.19
N THR A 339 -12.85 16.81 27.43
CA THR A 339 -12.27 16.59 28.78
C THR A 339 -11.48 17.80 29.31
N GLY A 340 -11.29 18.84 28.49
CA GLY A 340 -10.43 19.98 28.78
C GLY A 340 -8.93 19.66 28.82
N LYS A 341 -8.53 18.40 28.55
CA LYS A 341 -7.15 17.96 28.69
C LYS A 341 -6.28 18.47 27.54
N THR A 342 -5.20 19.16 27.88
CA THR A 342 -4.10 19.50 26.97
C THR A 342 -2.89 18.60 27.24
N GLU A 343 -2.33 18.00 26.19
CA GLU A 343 -1.14 17.14 26.26
C GLU A 343 -0.14 17.45 25.13
N ARG A 344 1.14 17.23 25.40
CA ARG A 344 2.22 17.44 24.44
C ARG A 344 2.51 16.15 23.67
N ILE A 345 2.48 16.25 22.35
CA ILE A 345 2.59 15.13 21.40
C ILE A 345 4.03 14.93 20.91
N SER A 346 4.82 16.01 20.83
CA SER A 346 6.24 16.00 20.44
C SER A 346 7.15 15.50 21.57
N VAL A 347 6.87 14.28 22.04
CA VAL A 347 7.64 13.57 23.06
C VAL A 347 8.11 12.21 22.55
N SER A 348 9.23 11.73 23.10
CA SER A 348 9.74 10.39 22.84
C SER A 348 8.79 9.30 23.36
N ALA A 349 9.07 8.02 23.05
CA ALA A 349 8.31 6.89 23.59
C ALA A 349 8.30 6.81 25.13
N THR A 350 9.24 7.48 25.81
CA THR A 350 9.32 7.57 27.28
C THR A 350 8.83 8.91 27.84
N GLY A 351 8.18 9.74 27.03
CA GLY A 351 7.63 11.03 27.46
C GLY A 351 8.64 12.18 27.56
N ILE A 352 9.86 12.00 27.04
CA ILE A 352 10.90 13.04 27.07
C ILE A 352 10.60 14.10 26.00
N GLU A 353 10.66 15.37 26.40
CA GLU A 353 10.54 16.58 25.55
C GLU A 353 11.52 16.56 24.36
N GLY A 354 11.06 16.98 23.18
CA GLY A 354 11.91 17.15 22.00
C GLY A 354 13.00 18.21 22.21
N ASP A 355 14.25 17.92 21.81
CA ASP A 355 15.36 18.88 21.94
C ASP A 355 15.29 20.08 20.96
N ASN A 356 14.38 20.03 19.99
CA ASN A 356 14.25 20.98 18.90
C ASN A 356 12.79 21.11 18.40
N SER A 357 12.55 22.05 17.48
CA SER A 357 11.19 22.43 17.09
C SER A 357 10.42 21.36 16.31
N SER A 358 9.18 21.13 16.76
CA SER A 358 8.14 20.30 16.12
C SER A 358 6.98 21.17 15.64
N THR A 359 6.48 20.95 14.42
CA THR A 359 5.49 21.81 13.75
C THR A 359 4.60 21.02 12.77
N ASN A 360 3.61 21.68 12.17
CA ASN A 360 2.72 21.14 11.13
C ASN A 360 2.02 19.83 11.50
N PRO A 361 1.25 19.78 12.61
CA PRO A 361 0.52 18.58 13.00
C PRO A 361 -0.69 18.31 12.08
N LYS A 362 -1.10 17.04 12.03
CA LYS A 362 -2.35 16.51 11.45
C LYS A 362 -2.83 15.32 12.28
N LEU A 363 -4.14 15.05 12.25
CA LEU A 363 -4.82 14.01 13.03
C LEU A 363 -5.42 12.93 12.13
N SER A 364 -5.48 11.68 12.61
CA SER A 364 -6.46 10.68 12.15
C SER A 364 -7.89 11.10 12.50
N ALA A 365 -8.90 10.46 11.92
CA ALA A 365 -10.30 10.88 12.09
C ALA A 365 -10.79 10.76 13.55
N ASP A 366 -10.29 9.74 14.27
CA ASP A 366 -10.50 9.51 15.70
C ASP A 366 -9.54 10.29 16.62
N GLY A 367 -8.60 11.04 16.04
CA GLY A 367 -7.53 11.74 16.75
C GLY A 367 -6.54 10.85 17.51
N ARG A 368 -6.51 9.53 17.30
CA ARG A 368 -5.54 8.61 17.93
C ARG A 368 -4.12 8.83 17.44
N TYR A 369 -3.95 9.02 16.14
CA TYR A 369 -2.64 9.20 15.51
C TYR A 369 -2.41 10.67 15.18
N VAL A 370 -1.23 11.18 15.53
CA VAL A 370 -0.83 12.55 15.19
C VAL A 370 0.45 12.51 14.36
N ALA A 371 0.36 12.97 13.11
CA ALA A 371 1.51 13.14 12.22
C ALA A 371 2.05 14.57 12.33
N PHE A 372 3.37 14.77 12.43
CA PHE A 372 4.01 16.09 12.51
C PHE A 372 5.41 16.13 11.90
N SER A 373 5.93 17.32 11.60
CA SER A 373 7.33 17.56 11.20
C SER A 373 8.16 17.91 12.44
N SER A 374 9.36 17.37 12.62
CA SER A 374 10.24 17.77 13.73
C SER A 374 11.72 17.75 13.37
N ARG A 375 12.50 18.57 14.09
CA ARG A 375 13.96 18.69 13.99
C ARG A 375 14.68 18.06 15.19
N ALA A 376 13.95 17.32 16.03
CA ALA A 376 14.41 16.89 17.34
C ALA A 376 15.09 15.51 17.30
N THR A 377 16.34 15.43 17.76
CA THR A 377 17.20 14.23 17.60
C THR A 377 16.89 13.12 18.61
N ASN A 378 16.03 13.41 19.60
CA ASN A 378 15.74 12.55 20.73
C ASN A 378 14.32 11.94 20.74
N LEU A 379 13.50 12.19 19.71
CA LEU A 379 12.13 11.65 19.62
C LEU A 379 12.11 10.13 19.35
N VAL A 380 13.05 9.62 18.56
CA VAL A 380 13.25 8.19 18.30
C VAL A 380 14.74 7.83 18.43
N PRO A 381 15.09 6.59 18.84
CA PRO A 381 16.48 6.17 18.87
C PRO A 381 17.13 6.19 17.48
N GLY A 382 18.36 6.72 17.40
CA GLY A 382 19.16 6.75 16.18
C GLY A 382 18.82 7.87 15.20
N ASP A 383 18.13 8.94 15.62
CA ASP A 383 17.88 10.10 14.76
C ASP A 383 19.13 11.01 14.69
N ASP A 384 19.92 10.86 13.61
CA ASP A 384 21.28 11.39 13.50
C ASP A 384 21.54 12.18 12.19
N ASN A 385 20.56 12.29 11.29
CA ASN A 385 20.69 12.97 10.00
C ASN A 385 20.81 14.52 10.12
N GLY A 386 20.39 15.10 11.26
CA GLY A 386 20.34 16.54 11.50
C GLY A 386 19.35 17.32 10.60
N LYS A 387 18.27 16.69 10.13
CA LYS A 387 17.31 17.28 9.18
C LYS A 387 16.02 17.72 9.88
N GLU A 388 14.93 17.67 9.13
CA GLU A 388 13.57 17.83 9.62
C GLU A 388 12.81 16.67 9.03
N ASP A 389 12.12 15.93 9.88
CA ASP A 389 11.64 14.59 9.59
C ASP A 389 10.19 14.43 10.01
N ILE A 390 9.50 13.45 9.42
CA ILE A 390 8.08 13.19 9.66
C ILE A 390 7.94 12.13 10.74
N PHE A 391 7.15 12.43 11.77
CA PHE A 391 6.86 11.53 12.88
C PHE A 391 5.36 11.27 12.97
N VAL A 392 4.99 10.07 13.41
CA VAL A 392 3.65 9.75 13.92
C VAL A 392 3.73 9.32 15.37
N ARG A 393 2.91 9.93 16.22
CA ARG A 393 2.60 9.48 17.59
C ARG A 393 1.30 8.68 17.56
N ASP A 394 1.29 7.46 18.11
CA ASP A 394 0.08 6.73 18.48
C ASP A 394 -0.21 6.99 19.96
N ARG A 395 -1.30 7.71 20.24
CA ARG A 395 -1.71 8.10 21.60
C ARG A 395 -2.31 6.96 22.42
N GLN A 396 -2.67 5.83 21.80
CA GLN A 396 -3.22 4.67 22.51
C GLN A 396 -2.12 3.71 22.98
N THR A 397 -1.02 3.59 22.23
CA THR A 397 0.11 2.69 22.56
C THR A 397 1.34 3.42 23.11
N ASP A 398 1.29 4.74 23.19
CA ASP A 398 2.42 5.63 23.53
C ASP A 398 3.69 5.40 22.68
N THR A 399 3.51 4.92 21.44
CA THR A 399 4.60 4.75 20.48
C THR A 399 4.77 5.97 19.58
N ILE A 400 6.02 6.27 19.21
CA ILE A 400 6.38 7.29 18.23
C ILE A 400 7.33 6.70 17.18
N LYS A 401 7.09 7.05 15.91
CA LYS A 401 7.75 6.46 14.74
C LYS A 401 8.09 7.55 13.73
N ARG A 402 9.35 7.63 13.29
CA ARG A 402 9.72 8.41 12.10
C ARG A 402 9.29 7.67 10.83
N LEU A 403 8.71 8.37 9.85
CA LEU A 403 8.20 7.84 8.57
C LEU A 403 8.88 8.47 7.33
N SER A 404 9.70 9.52 7.50
CA SER A 404 10.57 10.07 6.44
C SER A 404 11.79 9.18 6.22
N ILE A 405 11.52 7.99 5.68
CA ILE A 405 12.48 6.90 5.52
C ILE A 405 12.38 6.27 4.14
N SER A 406 13.47 5.63 3.73
CA SER A 406 13.52 4.81 2.53
C SER A 406 12.76 3.49 2.70
N THR A 407 12.54 2.81 1.58
CA THR A 407 11.97 1.45 1.53
C THR A 407 12.80 0.41 2.30
N ASN A 408 14.13 0.58 2.40
CA ASN A 408 15.00 -0.28 3.22
C ASN A 408 15.17 0.20 4.68
N GLY A 409 14.48 1.27 5.08
CA GLY A 409 14.41 1.75 6.47
C GLY A 409 15.47 2.78 6.88
N GLU A 410 16.37 3.17 5.98
CA GLU A 410 17.29 4.30 6.15
C GLU A 410 16.55 5.64 6.28
N GLN A 411 17.21 6.65 6.82
CA GLN A 411 16.64 7.98 7.04
C GLN A 411 16.68 8.81 5.76
N GLY A 412 15.72 9.71 5.58
CA GLY A 412 15.82 10.75 4.55
C GLY A 412 17.12 11.55 4.72
N ASN A 413 17.91 11.67 3.64
CA ASN A 413 19.16 12.41 3.64
C ASN A 413 18.97 13.95 3.63
N ASN A 414 17.72 14.42 3.58
CA ASN A 414 17.32 15.81 3.55
C ASN A 414 15.94 16.02 4.20
N ASN A 415 15.51 17.28 4.30
CA ASN A 415 14.28 17.67 4.98
C ASN A 415 13.02 17.06 4.34
N ALA A 416 12.16 16.46 5.16
CA ALA A 416 10.77 16.09 4.90
C ALA A 416 9.83 16.93 5.78
N ARG A 417 8.71 17.43 5.24
CA ARG A 417 7.80 18.37 5.92
C ARG A 417 6.34 18.22 5.48
N PHE A 418 5.45 18.90 6.21
CA PHE A 418 4.02 19.03 5.92
C PHE A 418 3.33 17.68 5.69
N PRO A 419 3.24 16.83 6.73
CA PRO A 419 2.52 15.58 6.61
C PRO A 419 1.02 15.82 6.42
N THR A 420 0.32 14.78 5.98
CA THR A 420 -1.13 14.58 6.13
C THR A 420 -1.39 13.08 6.25
N ILE A 421 -2.32 12.68 7.11
CA ILE A 421 -2.53 11.29 7.56
C ILE A 421 -3.95 10.83 7.20
N SER A 422 -4.12 9.53 6.93
CA SER A 422 -5.43 8.92 6.66
C SER A 422 -6.30 8.85 7.91
N ALA A 423 -7.61 8.69 7.73
CA ALA A 423 -8.57 8.61 8.83
C ALA A 423 -8.29 7.45 9.80
N ASP A 424 -7.70 6.37 9.31
CA ASP A 424 -7.30 5.17 10.07
C ASP A 424 -5.84 5.20 10.57
N GLY A 425 -5.08 6.25 10.26
CA GLY A 425 -3.69 6.43 10.67
C GLY A 425 -2.63 5.64 9.90
N ARG A 426 -3.01 4.87 8.86
CA ARG A 426 -2.11 3.94 8.16
C ARG A 426 -1.24 4.56 7.07
N GLN A 427 -1.70 5.63 6.46
CA GLN A 427 -1.04 6.29 5.33
C GLN A 427 -0.63 7.70 5.76
N VAL A 428 0.61 8.10 5.48
CA VAL A 428 1.09 9.48 5.69
C VAL A 428 1.73 10.00 4.42
N VAL A 429 1.08 10.97 3.79
CA VAL A 429 1.66 11.75 2.69
C VAL A 429 2.47 12.91 3.25
N PHE A 430 3.62 13.22 2.66
CA PHE A 430 4.47 14.35 3.01
C PHE A 430 5.25 14.84 1.79
N GLN A 431 5.94 15.98 1.90
CA GLN A 431 6.87 16.45 0.86
C GLN A 431 8.32 16.42 1.35
N ALA A 432 9.28 16.04 0.51
CA ALA A 432 10.69 15.97 0.88
C ALA A 432 11.65 16.34 -0.26
N LEU A 433 12.87 16.73 0.11
CA LEU A 433 14.01 17.01 -0.78
C LEU A 433 15.05 15.88 -0.73
N ALA A 434 14.64 14.67 -0.35
CA ALA A 434 15.51 13.59 0.12
C ALA A 434 15.68 12.50 -0.93
N THR A 435 16.85 12.46 -1.55
CA THR A 435 17.11 11.71 -2.79
C THR A 435 17.17 10.19 -2.63
N ASN A 436 17.02 9.68 -1.41
CA ASN A 436 17.13 8.27 -1.03
C ASN A 436 15.83 7.64 -0.50
N LEU A 437 14.71 8.36 -0.46
CA LEU A 437 13.43 7.82 0.03
C LEU A 437 12.83 6.73 -0.89
N VAL A 438 13.10 6.85 -2.19
CA VAL A 438 12.73 5.88 -3.23
C VAL A 438 13.98 5.51 -4.05
N GLN A 439 13.85 4.61 -5.00
CA GLN A 439 14.95 4.21 -5.88
C GLN A 439 15.40 5.37 -6.77
N ALA A 440 16.49 6.04 -6.36
CA ALA A 440 17.22 7.08 -7.09
C ALA A 440 16.33 8.22 -7.64
N ASP A 441 16.10 9.22 -6.81
CA ASP A 441 15.60 10.54 -7.22
C ASP A 441 16.47 11.10 -8.38
N GLY A 442 15.81 11.38 -9.52
CA GLY A 442 16.45 11.82 -10.74
C GLY A 442 16.41 13.34 -10.97
N ASN A 443 15.53 14.08 -10.27
CA ASN A 443 15.37 15.52 -10.42
C ASN A 443 16.13 16.33 -9.34
N ALA A 444 16.42 15.74 -8.18
CA ALA A 444 16.98 16.37 -6.97
C ALA A 444 16.21 17.62 -6.47
N GLN A 445 14.92 17.68 -6.78
CA GLN A 445 13.97 18.71 -6.42
C GLN A 445 13.18 18.31 -5.17
N ARG A 446 11.99 18.90 -4.98
CA ARG A 446 11.04 18.47 -3.97
C ARG A 446 10.00 17.56 -4.59
N ASP A 447 9.72 16.47 -3.92
CA ASP A 447 8.67 15.54 -4.30
C ASP A 447 7.60 15.41 -3.22
N VAL A 448 6.46 14.85 -3.61
CA VAL A 448 5.45 14.32 -2.70
C VAL A 448 5.61 12.81 -2.60
N PHE A 449 5.65 12.31 -1.37
CA PHE A 449 5.75 10.89 -1.04
C PHE A 449 4.57 10.46 -0.19
N VAL A 450 4.23 9.17 -0.25
CA VAL A 450 3.37 8.49 0.73
C VAL A 450 4.21 7.46 1.49
N HIS A 451 3.99 7.33 2.80
CA HIS A 451 4.45 6.20 3.59
C HIS A 451 3.26 5.36 4.06
N TYR A 452 3.38 4.04 3.97
CA TYR A 452 2.34 3.06 4.29
C TYR A 452 2.77 2.13 5.43
N ILE A 453 1.84 1.86 6.37
CA ILE A 453 2.06 0.95 7.50
C ILE A 453 1.30 -0.38 7.25
N ASN A 454 2.02 -1.43 6.87
CA ASN A 454 1.50 -2.76 6.49
C ASN A 454 0.38 -3.28 7.42
N GLN A 455 -0.69 -3.83 6.86
CA GLN A 455 -1.82 -4.39 7.62
C GLN A 455 -1.83 -5.91 7.66
N ALA A 456 -2.40 -6.43 8.76
CA ALA A 456 -2.58 -7.86 8.92
C ALA A 456 -3.49 -8.41 7.80
N PRO A 457 -3.08 -9.49 7.11
CA PRO A 457 -3.89 -10.12 6.09
C PRO A 457 -5.06 -10.85 6.74
N SER A 458 -6.07 -11.18 5.96
CA SER A 458 -7.28 -11.83 6.46
C SER A 458 -7.82 -12.89 5.51
N PHE A 459 -8.55 -13.83 6.10
CA PHE A 459 -9.22 -14.95 5.45
C PHE A 459 -10.33 -15.49 6.35
N HIS A 460 -11.15 -16.36 5.81
CA HIS A 460 -12.09 -17.20 6.55
C HIS A 460 -11.76 -18.66 6.30
N ALA A 461 -11.44 -19.41 7.35
CA ALA A 461 -11.28 -20.85 7.30
C ALA A 461 -12.60 -21.56 6.93
N GLY A 462 -12.49 -22.62 6.13
CA GLY A 462 -13.62 -23.43 5.73
C GLY A 462 -14.12 -24.33 6.86
N SER A 463 -15.20 -25.06 6.57
CA SER A 463 -15.77 -26.00 7.54
C SER A 463 -14.81 -27.15 7.89
N ASN A 464 -15.03 -27.72 9.07
CA ASN A 464 -14.42 -28.98 9.49
C ASN A 464 -14.74 -30.10 8.48
N LEU A 465 -13.82 -31.02 8.29
CA LEU A 465 -13.91 -32.10 7.30
C LEU A 465 -13.98 -33.47 7.96
N THR A 466 -14.72 -34.38 7.34
CA THR A 466 -14.68 -35.81 7.66
C THR A 466 -14.42 -36.58 6.37
N VAL A 467 -13.44 -37.49 6.41
CA VAL A 467 -13.08 -38.40 5.31
C VAL A 467 -13.01 -39.84 5.84
N CYS A 468 -13.05 -40.82 4.95
CA CYS A 468 -12.92 -42.22 5.34
C CYS A 468 -11.46 -42.61 5.63
N LYS A 469 -11.29 -43.70 6.38
CA LYS A 469 -10.01 -44.37 6.60
C LYS A 469 -9.39 -44.76 5.25
N ASN A 470 -8.06 -44.68 5.14
CA ASN A 470 -7.30 -44.96 3.91
C ASN A 470 -7.70 -44.13 2.67
N ALA A 471 -8.43 -43.01 2.81
CA ALA A 471 -8.78 -42.16 1.68
C ALA A 471 -7.56 -41.66 0.90
N GLY A 472 -7.77 -41.38 -0.39
CA GLY A 472 -6.76 -40.80 -1.28
C GLY A 472 -6.33 -39.39 -0.87
N GLY A 473 -5.43 -38.79 -1.66
CA GLY A 473 -5.11 -37.37 -1.50
C GLY A 473 -6.36 -36.52 -1.66
N GLN A 474 -6.61 -35.65 -0.69
CA GLN A 474 -7.76 -34.74 -0.63
C GLN A 474 -7.32 -33.36 -1.12
N LEU A 475 -8.15 -32.72 -1.94
CA LEU A 475 -7.97 -31.35 -2.43
C LEU A 475 -9.31 -30.62 -2.34
N ILE A 476 -9.43 -29.69 -1.40
CA ILE A 476 -10.65 -28.91 -1.17
C ILE A 476 -10.45 -27.49 -1.70
N HIS A 477 -11.07 -27.21 -2.84
CA HIS A 477 -11.01 -25.90 -3.48
C HIS A 477 -11.77 -24.84 -2.67
N ASN A 478 -11.27 -23.61 -2.67
CA ASN A 478 -11.85 -22.46 -1.98
C ASN A 478 -12.13 -22.72 -0.47
N TRP A 479 -11.33 -23.58 0.16
CA TRP A 479 -11.52 -23.91 1.58
C TRP A 479 -11.19 -22.72 2.48
N ALA A 480 -10.07 -22.02 2.24
CA ALA A 480 -9.87 -20.69 2.78
C ALA A 480 -10.42 -19.66 1.77
N ALA A 481 -11.37 -18.85 2.21
CA ALA A 481 -12.06 -17.86 1.38
C ALA A 481 -11.84 -16.43 1.91
N GLY A 482 -12.20 -15.42 1.12
CA GLY A 482 -12.07 -14.02 1.52
C GLY A 482 -10.62 -13.57 1.75
N LEU A 483 -9.68 -14.15 1.00
CA LEU A 483 -8.26 -13.81 1.04
C LEU A 483 -8.06 -12.32 0.73
N ASN A 484 -7.41 -11.60 1.62
CA ASN A 484 -7.15 -10.17 1.53
C ASN A 484 -5.81 -9.88 2.21
N ASP A 485 -4.94 -9.10 1.57
CA ASP A 485 -3.61 -8.76 2.07
C ASP A 485 -3.59 -7.60 3.07
N GLY A 486 -4.71 -6.91 3.26
CA GLY A 486 -4.86 -5.77 4.17
C GLY A 486 -4.64 -4.40 3.50
N ASP A 487 -4.08 -4.39 2.28
CA ASP A 487 -3.46 -3.23 1.66
C ASP A 487 -4.14 -2.86 0.30
N PRO A 488 -5.44 -2.53 0.25
CA PRO A 488 -6.22 -2.33 -0.99
C PRO A 488 -5.82 -1.09 -1.82
N LEU A 489 -4.82 -0.34 -1.36
CA LEU A 489 -4.20 0.83 -2.01
C LEU A 489 -2.66 0.76 -1.90
N GLY A 490 -2.10 -0.41 -1.61
CA GLY A 490 -0.65 -0.66 -1.59
C GLY A 490 -0.20 -1.41 -2.84
N GLN A 491 1.08 -1.81 -2.86
CA GLN A 491 1.56 -2.82 -3.81
C GLN A 491 0.98 -4.19 -3.40
N PRO A 492 0.35 -4.97 -4.30
CA PRO A 492 -0.25 -6.25 -3.94
C PRO A 492 0.74 -7.22 -3.30
N GLN A 493 0.38 -7.75 -2.14
CA GLN A 493 1.30 -8.56 -1.33
C GLN A 493 1.14 -10.06 -1.58
N THR A 494 2.20 -10.83 -1.36
CA THR A 494 2.19 -12.28 -1.55
C THR A 494 1.74 -13.00 -0.28
N LEU A 495 0.56 -13.60 -0.34
CA LEU A 495 -0.03 -14.38 0.74
C LEU A 495 0.57 -15.79 0.86
N SER A 496 0.73 -16.26 2.10
CA SER A 496 1.28 -17.57 2.46
C SER A 496 0.62 -18.11 3.73
N PHE A 497 0.29 -19.40 3.77
CA PHE A 497 -0.23 -20.05 4.98
C PHE A 497 0.87 -20.82 5.73
N THR A 498 0.85 -20.73 7.05
CA THR A 498 1.71 -21.52 7.95
C THR A 498 0.85 -22.29 8.93
N THR A 499 1.10 -23.60 9.07
CA THR A 499 0.49 -24.43 10.12
C THR A 499 1.18 -24.14 11.46
N ILE A 500 0.42 -23.60 12.41
CA ILE A 500 0.89 -23.20 13.74
C ILE A 500 0.88 -24.40 14.69
N SER A 501 -0.16 -25.23 14.63
CA SER A 501 -0.25 -26.45 15.43
C SER A 501 -1.12 -27.53 14.77
N ASN A 502 -0.88 -28.77 15.17
CA ASN A 502 -1.70 -29.93 14.86
C ASN A 502 -1.68 -30.85 16.10
N ASP A 503 -2.86 -31.15 16.69
CA ASP A 503 -2.94 -32.00 17.89
C ASP A 503 -2.73 -33.51 17.60
N ASN A 504 -2.70 -33.90 16.33
CA ASN A 504 -2.56 -35.30 15.89
C ASN A 504 -1.91 -35.39 14.48
N PRO A 505 -0.58 -35.17 14.36
CA PRO A 505 0.13 -35.21 13.07
C PRO A 505 0.19 -36.60 12.45
N ASP A 506 0.28 -37.65 13.26
CA ASP A 506 0.35 -39.05 12.81
C ASP A 506 -0.95 -39.55 12.15
N LEU A 507 -2.03 -38.77 12.20
CA LEU A 507 -3.27 -39.01 11.46
C LEU A 507 -3.10 -38.88 9.93
N PHE A 508 -1.98 -38.32 9.46
CA PHE A 508 -1.77 -37.94 8.07
C PHE A 508 -0.53 -38.58 7.43
N GLY A 509 -0.69 -39.04 6.19
CA GLY A 509 0.36 -39.68 5.42
C GLY A 509 1.38 -38.65 4.94
N GLY A 510 2.66 -38.85 5.29
CA GLY A 510 3.75 -37.91 5.06
C GLY A 510 3.88 -37.39 3.62
N LEU A 511 3.31 -36.21 3.36
CA LEU A 511 3.74 -35.35 2.26
C LEU A 511 5.17 -34.90 2.55
N LEU A 512 6.10 -35.22 1.65
CA LEU A 512 7.52 -34.93 1.87
C LEU A 512 7.73 -33.41 2.05
N ASN A 513 8.68 -33.07 2.93
CA ASN A 513 9.00 -31.72 3.43
C ASN A 513 7.97 -31.05 4.38
N PHE A 514 6.74 -31.57 4.56
CA PHE A 514 5.73 -30.96 5.47
C PHE A 514 5.43 -31.76 6.75
N GLY A 515 6.11 -32.88 6.97
CA GLY A 515 5.97 -33.69 8.20
C GLY A 515 4.58 -34.30 8.38
N GLY A 516 3.84 -34.52 7.28
CA GLY A 516 2.48 -35.05 7.28
C GLY A 516 1.35 -34.03 7.44
N ASN A 517 1.64 -32.80 7.89
CA ASN A 517 0.57 -31.83 8.17
C ASN A 517 -0.28 -31.47 6.93
N PRO A 518 -1.59 -31.24 7.10
CA PRO A 518 -2.42 -30.55 6.11
C PRO A 518 -1.83 -29.20 5.71
N PHE A 519 -1.90 -28.90 4.41
CA PHE A 519 -1.33 -27.72 3.78
C PHE A 519 -2.44 -26.87 3.16
N VAL A 520 -2.36 -25.54 3.31
CA VAL A 520 -3.22 -24.59 2.59
C VAL A 520 -2.35 -23.80 1.63
N SER A 521 -2.77 -23.75 0.38
CA SER A 521 -2.12 -23.01 -0.71
C SER A 521 -2.44 -21.50 -0.65
N HIS A 522 -1.63 -20.68 -1.33
CA HIS A 522 -1.80 -19.22 -1.33
C HIS A 522 -3.13 -18.74 -1.94
N ASP A 523 -3.79 -19.58 -2.75
CA ASP A 523 -5.13 -19.36 -3.32
C ASP A 523 -6.24 -20.13 -2.57
N GLY A 524 -5.92 -20.63 -1.36
CA GLY A 524 -6.90 -21.11 -0.39
C GLY A 524 -7.38 -22.56 -0.56
N LYS A 525 -6.77 -23.35 -1.46
CA LYS A 525 -7.06 -24.79 -1.55
C LYS A 525 -6.38 -25.53 -0.40
N LEU A 526 -7.14 -26.36 0.33
CA LEU A 526 -6.64 -27.22 1.42
C LEU A 526 -6.32 -28.62 0.87
N SER A 527 -5.10 -29.09 1.13
CA SER A 527 -4.59 -30.38 0.67
C SER A 527 -4.07 -31.23 1.83
N PHE A 528 -4.45 -32.51 1.87
CA PHE A 528 -3.95 -33.48 2.86
C PHE A 528 -4.15 -34.94 2.39
N ARG A 529 -3.59 -35.92 3.11
CA ARG A 529 -3.92 -37.35 2.94
C ARG A 529 -3.94 -38.04 4.30
N PRO A 530 -4.95 -38.84 4.64
CA PRO A 530 -4.91 -39.69 5.85
C PRO A 530 -3.69 -40.64 5.85
N ALA A 531 -3.15 -40.95 7.04
CA ALA A 531 -2.13 -41.96 7.20
C ALA A 531 -2.72 -43.37 7.00
N LEU A 532 -1.86 -44.31 6.59
CA LEU A 532 -2.27 -45.68 6.30
C LEU A 532 -2.77 -46.35 7.58
N ASN A 533 -4.00 -46.85 7.52
CA ASN A 533 -4.78 -47.40 8.63
C ASN A 533 -5.02 -46.47 9.84
N ALA A 534 -4.71 -45.18 9.75
CA ALA A 534 -5.01 -44.22 10.81
C ALA A 534 -6.51 -43.85 10.83
N SER A 535 -7.01 -43.52 12.02
CA SER A 535 -8.39 -43.06 12.26
C SER A 535 -8.44 -42.23 13.53
N GLY A 536 -9.34 -41.25 13.59
CA GLY A 536 -9.45 -40.32 14.72
C GLY A 536 -9.74 -38.90 14.25
N SER A 537 -9.42 -37.90 15.07
CA SER A 537 -9.51 -36.48 14.69
C SER A 537 -8.21 -35.75 14.97
N ALA A 538 -7.94 -34.73 14.15
CA ALA A 538 -6.88 -33.75 14.33
C ALA A 538 -7.52 -32.36 14.38
N ARG A 539 -7.13 -31.53 15.34
CA ARG A 539 -7.30 -30.07 15.32
C ARG A 539 -6.05 -29.47 14.73
N ILE A 540 -6.21 -28.79 13.60
CA ILE A 540 -5.14 -28.06 12.92
C ILE A 540 -5.43 -26.58 13.08
N CYS A 541 -4.42 -25.80 13.43
CA CYS A 541 -4.50 -24.34 13.49
C CYS A 541 -3.49 -23.73 12.53
N ILE A 542 -3.94 -22.74 11.76
CA ILE A 542 -3.17 -22.10 10.69
C ILE A 542 -3.20 -20.58 10.83
N GLN A 543 -2.18 -19.94 10.29
CA GLN A 543 -2.07 -18.48 10.18
C GLN A 543 -1.75 -18.11 8.73
N LEU A 544 -2.45 -17.11 8.20
CA LEU A 544 -2.09 -16.44 6.96
C LEU A 544 -1.05 -15.35 7.26
N LYS A 545 -0.06 -15.20 6.37
CA LYS A 545 1.00 -14.20 6.41
C LYS A 545 1.26 -13.63 5.00
N ASP A 546 1.45 -12.33 4.91
CA ASP A 546 1.90 -11.57 3.75
C ASP A 546 3.44 -11.42 3.67
N ASN A 547 3.92 -10.48 2.85
CA ASN A 547 5.33 -10.10 2.74
C ASN A 547 5.62 -8.59 2.88
N GLY A 548 4.64 -7.76 3.26
CA GLY A 548 4.85 -6.38 3.68
C GLY A 548 5.62 -6.26 5.00
N GLY A 549 5.50 -7.27 5.87
CA GLY A 549 6.34 -7.40 7.06
C GLY A 549 5.92 -6.51 8.24
N THR A 550 6.70 -6.59 9.33
CA THR A 550 6.37 -5.93 10.61
C THR A 550 7.07 -4.58 10.83
N PHE A 551 7.68 -4.02 9.78
CA PHE A 551 8.51 -2.83 9.91
C PHE A 551 7.71 -1.64 10.44
N ARG A 552 8.30 -0.94 11.43
CA ARG A 552 7.66 0.17 12.19
C ARG A 552 6.25 -0.16 12.69
N GLY A 553 6.00 -1.41 13.04
CA GLY A 553 4.71 -1.85 13.60
C GLY A 553 3.59 -1.92 12.58
N GLY A 554 3.92 -2.19 11.31
CA GLY A 554 3.02 -2.97 10.46
C GLY A 554 2.84 -4.39 11.02
N LEU A 555 1.87 -5.13 10.48
CA LEU A 555 1.48 -6.46 10.97
C LEU A 555 1.49 -7.46 9.81
N ASP A 556 2.34 -8.49 9.87
CA ASP A 556 2.56 -9.42 8.75
C ASP A 556 1.72 -10.71 8.82
N LYS A 557 0.70 -10.73 9.68
CA LYS A 557 0.08 -11.97 10.19
C LYS A 557 -1.39 -11.80 10.58
N ALA A 558 -2.22 -12.67 10.01
CA ALA A 558 -3.61 -12.83 10.38
C ALA A 558 -3.79 -13.39 11.81
N GLN A 559 -4.99 -13.27 12.34
CA GLN A 559 -5.40 -14.08 13.50
C GLN A 559 -5.36 -15.58 13.15
N GLU A 560 -4.84 -16.39 14.08
CA GLU A 560 -4.83 -17.85 13.97
C GLU A 560 -6.26 -18.42 13.91
N GLN A 561 -6.52 -19.33 12.97
CA GLN A 561 -7.82 -20.01 12.83
C GLN A 561 -7.62 -21.53 12.91
N CYS A 562 -8.49 -22.19 13.68
CA CYS A 562 -8.42 -23.62 13.93
C CYS A 562 -9.63 -24.36 13.36
N PHE A 563 -9.38 -25.51 12.73
CA PHE A 563 -10.39 -26.41 12.21
C PHE A 563 -10.09 -27.85 12.63
N ARG A 564 -11.02 -28.77 12.38
CA ARG A 564 -10.83 -30.22 12.56
C ARG A 564 -10.92 -30.96 11.23
N ILE A 565 -10.05 -31.95 11.08
CA ILE A 565 -10.24 -33.06 10.16
C ILE A 565 -10.51 -34.32 10.99
N THR A 566 -11.44 -35.15 10.53
CA THR A 566 -11.77 -36.45 11.12
C THR A 566 -11.57 -37.53 10.07
N VAL A 567 -10.79 -38.56 10.39
CA VAL A 567 -10.64 -39.77 9.59
C VAL A 567 -11.50 -40.85 10.24
N ASN A 568 -12.65 -41.12 9.64
CA ASN A 568 -13.68 -42.00 10.17
C ASN A 568 -13.26 -43.48 10.07
N PRO A 569 -13.19 -44.26 11.17
CA PRO A 569 -12.92 -45.69 11.10
C PRO A 569 -14.08 -46.52 10.50
N ASP A 570 -15.31 -45.99 10.51
CA ASP A 570 -16.51 -46.72 10.10
C ASP A 570 -16.70 -46.80 8.56
N CYS A 571 -15.80 -46.18 7.79
CA CYS A 571 -15.69 -46.35 6.34
C CYS A 571 -14.21 -46.38 5.91
N ASP A 572 -13.88 -47.22 4.94
CA ASP A 572 -12.52 -47.45 4.45
C ASP A 572 -12.51 -47.39 2.92
N ASP A 573 -11.82 -46.40 2.36
CA ASP A 573 -11.77 -46.13 0.92
C ASP A 573 -10.74 -47.02 0.18
N GLY A 574 -9.98 -47.86 0.90
CA GLY A 574 -9.07 -48.84 0.31
C GLY A 574 -7.82 -48.28 -0.41
N ALA A 575 -7.70 -46.97 -0.63
CA ALA A 575 -6.56 -46.32 -1.29
C ALA A 575 -5.27 -46.27 -0.44
N GLY A 576 -5.08 -47.28 0.41
CA GLY A 576 -4.03 -47.36 1.43
C GLY A 576 -2.84 -48.27 1.09
N GLU A 577 -2.89 -49.07 0.01
CA GLU A 577 -1.73 -49.88 -0.39
C GLU A 577 -0.69 -49.02 -1.14
N ILE A 578 0.33 -48.55 -0.42
CA ILE A 578 1.57 -48.03 -1.02
C ILE A 578 2.59 -49.17 -1.02
N PHE A 579 2.95 -49.66 -2.21
CA PHE A 579 3.95 -50.72 -2.37
C PHE A 579 5.32 -50.29 -1.85
N ASN A 580 5.96 -51.17 -1.08
CA ASN A 580 7.26 -50.92 -0.45
C ASN A 580 8.37 -50.84 -1.53
N PRO A 581 9.31 -49.89 -1.46
CA PRO A 581 10.30 -49.70 -2.53
C PRO A 581 11.39 -50.78 -2.48
N GLY A 582 11.16 -51.92 -3.12
CA GLY A 582 12.18 -52.97 -3.21
C GLY A 582 11.75 -54.39 -3.55
N GLN A 583 10.47 -54.70 -3.79
CA GLN A 583 10.10 -56.00 -4.38
C GLN A 583 8.81 -55.89 -5.20
N PHE A 584 8.87 -56.36 -6.45
CA PHE A 584 7.78 -56.34 -7.42
C PHE A 584 7.14 -57.73 -7.53
N ASP A 585 5.81 -57.79 -7.56
CA ASP A 585 5.11 -58.88 -8.25
C ASP A 585 3.69 -58.45 -8.69
N PHE A 586 3.63 -57.41 -9.53
CA PHE A 586 2.50 -57.24 -10.46
C PHE A 586 2.81 -58.00 -11.74
N SER A 587 1.81 -58.67 -12.32
CA SER A 587 2.00 -59.61 -13.43
C SER A 587 2.39 -58.91 -14.75
N TYR A 588 3.70 -58.79 -14.97
CA TYR A 588 4.30 -58.28 -16.21
C TYR A 588 3.82 -59.05 -17.45
N SER A 589 3.11 -58.36 -18.33
CA SER A 589 3.17 -58.62 -19.77
C SER A 589 4.26 -57.73 -20.36
N LEU A 590 5.27 -58.31 -21.01
CA LEU A 590 6.46 -57.58 -21.49
C LEU A 590 6.16 -56.72 -22.74
N ALA A 591 5.57 -55.54 -22.52
CA ALA A 591 5.61 -54.43 -23.47
C ALA A 591 6.72 -53.44 -23.05
N ARG A 592 7.68 -53.18 -23.93
CA ARG A 592 8.78 -52.23 -23.66
C ARG A 592 8.29 -50.78 -23.75
N ILE A 593 7.87 -50.20 -22.63
CA ILE A 593 7.72 -48.74 -22.51
C ILE A 593 9.10 -48.12 -22.30
N ASN A 594 9.82 -47.94 -23.42
CA ASN A 594 11.05 -47.15 -23.43
C ASN A 594 10.69 -45.66 -23.37
N ASN A 595 11.27 -44.92 -22.41
CA ASN A 595 11.21 -43.46 -22.28
C ASN A 595 9.81 -42.81 -22.27
N ILE A 596 9.30 -42.54 -21.07
CA ILE A 596 8.95 -41.15 -20.73
C ILE A 596 9.86 -40.78 -19.56
N GLY A 597 10.88 -39.96 -19.82
CA GLY A 597 11.81 -39.50 -18.78
C GLY A 597 11.29 -38.25 -18.08
N ASN A 598 12.06 -37.75 -17.11
CA ASN A 598 11.90 -36.38 -16.63
C ASN A 598 11.95 -35.44 -17.86
N ILE A 599 10.91 -34.64 -18.10
CA ILE A 599 10.99 -33.56 -19.08
C ILE A 599 11.96 -32.52 -18.51
N PRO A 600 13.14 -32.28 -19.13
CA PRO A 600 14.04 -31.24 -18.68
C PRO A 600 13.57 -29.92 -19.28
N LEU A 601 13.12 -28.99 -18.43
CA LEU A 601 12.65 -27.67 -18.87
C LEU A 601 13.85 -26.77 -19.22
N GLY A 602 14.29 -26.88 -20.47
CA GLY A 602 15.36 -26.07 -21.08
C GLY A 602 16.78 -26.49 -20.71
N THR A 603 17.74 -25.85 -21.39
CA THR A 603 19.13 -25.79 -20.95
C THR A 603 19.36 -24.45 -20.27
N ILE A 604 20.04 -24.47 -19.12
CA ILE A 604 20.48 -23.25 -18.43
C ILE A 604 21.69 -22.69 -19.21
N ASP A 605 21.62 -21.44 -19.65
CA ASP A 605 22.74 -20.78 -20.33
C ASP A 605 23.84 -20.36 -19.33
N GLY A 606 24.97 -19.88 -19.85
CA GLY A 606 26.09 -19.40 -19.02
C GLY A 606 25.78 -18.19 -18.11
N ASN A 607 24.57 -17.65 -18.18
CA ASN A 607 24.09 -16.49 -17.42
C ASN A 607 22.90 -16.84 -16.50
N ASN A 608 22.64 -18.14 -16.26
CA ASN A 608 21.50 -18.67 -15.50
C ASN A 608 20.10 -18.43 -16.11
N ASN A 609 19.99 -18.11 -17.40
CA ASN A 609 18.69 -18.05 -18.07
C ASN A 609 18.22 -19.44 -18.51
N ILE A 610 17.00 -19.80 -18.11
CA ILE A 610 16.28 -20.96 -18.66
C ILE A 610 15.72 -20.57 -20.02
N THR A 611 16.16 -21.25 -21.09
CA THR A 611 15.63 -21.08 -22.44
C THR A 611 14.77 -22.28 -22.82
N ASP A 612 13.44 -22.12 -22.73
CA ASP A 612 12.47 -23.19 -23.06
C ASP A 612 11.06 -22.60 -23.39
N PRO A 613 10.29 -23.18 -24.33
CA PRO A 613 9.05 -22.57 -24.85
C PRO A 613 7.77 -22.92 -24.06
N LEU A 614 7.92 -23.50 -22.86
CA LEU A 614 6.80 -24.06 -22.07
C LEU A 614 6.32 -23.11 -20.94
N LYS A 615 6.92 -21.93 -20.80
CA LYS A 615 6.60 -20.94 -19.78
C LYS A 615 5.37 -20.10 -20.17
N GLY A 616 4.28 -20.19 -19.40
CA GLY A 616 3.06 -19.39 -19.60
C GLY A 616 2.10 -19.89 -20.69
N ASN A 617 2.20 -21.16 -21.08
CA ASN A 617 1.27 -21.79 -22.04
C ASN A 617 0.29 -22.74 -21.31
N SER A 618 -0.85 -23.02 -21.94
CA SER A 618 -1.71 -24.17 -21.57
C SER A 618 -1.20 -25.46 -22.23
N PHE A 619 -1.60 -26.62 -21.70
CA PHE A 619 -1.13 -27.93 -22.16
C PHE A 619 -2.29 -28.90 -22.36
N VAL A 620 -2.18 -29.78 -23.36
CA VAL A 620 -3.05 -30.95 -23.51
C VAL A 620 -2.23 -32.22 -23.40
N ALA A 621 -2.59 -33.05 -22.42
CA ALA A 621 -2.16 -34.44 -22.35
C ALA A 621 -3.20 -35.32 -23.06
N THR A 622 -2.77 -36.12 -24.03
CA THR A 622 -3.59 -37.15 -24.69
C THR A 622 -3.18 -38.53 -24.21
N ILE A 623 -4.06 -39.18 -23.46
CA ILE A 623 -3.89 -40.53 -22.90
C ILE A 623 -4.59 -41.53 -23.82
N THR A 624 -3.84 -42.50 -24.36
CA THR A 624 -4.37 -43.56 -25.23
C THR A 624 -4.28 -44.91 -24.52
N ASN A 625 -5.39 -45.64 -24.43
CA ASN A 625 -5.42 -47.02 -23.92
C ASN A 625 -5.00 -48.02 -25.00
N ASN A 626 -3.93 -48.76 -24.76
CA ASN A 626 -3.38 -49.78 -25.66
C ASN A 626 -3.81 -51.22 -25.28
N GLY A 627 -4.77 -51.37 -24.35
CA GLY A 627 -5.27 -52.66 -23.85
C GLY A 627 -6.28 -53.34 -24.79
N SER A 628 -6.35 -54.67 -24.74
CA SER A 628 -7.15 -55.51 -25.66
C SER A 628 -8.58 -55.83 -25.20
N LYS A 629 -9.16 -55.04 -24.28
CA LYS A 629 -10.55 -55.19 -23.81
C LYS A 629 -11.38 -53.93 -24.10
N PRO A 630 -12.67 -54.06 -24.46
CA PRO A 630 -13.56 -52.91 -24.60
C PRO A 630 -13.65 -52.08 -23.33
N VAL A 631 -13.64 -50.76 -23.49
CA VAL A 631 -13.61 -49.80 -22.39
C VAL A 631 -15.04 -49.38 -22.04
N GLY A 632 -15.61 -50.02 -21.02
CA GLY A 632 -16.82 -49.52 -20.35
C GLY A 632 -16.42 -48.62 -19.18
N ASP A 633 -16.97 -47.39 -19.14
CA ASP A 633 -16.94 -46.43 -18.02
C ASP A 633 -15.60 -46.32 -17.26
N VAL A 634 -14.50 -46.25 -18.01
CA VAL A 634 -13.20 -45.88 -17.46
C VAL A 634 -13.14 -44.36 -17.31
N VAL A 635 -13.13 -43.91 -16.05
CA VAL A 635 -12.74 -42.54 -15.68
C VAL A 635 -11.22 -42.46 -15.74
N VAL A 636 -10.69 -41.36 -16.26
CA VAL A 636 -9.26 -41.06 -16.31
C VAL A 636 -9.02 -39.68 -15.73
N ASP A 637 -8.24 -39.61 -14.65
CA ASP A 637 -7.79 -38.36 -14.05
C ASP A 637 -6.27 -38.26 -14.17
N LEU A 638 -5.75 -37.05 -14.38
CA LEU A 638 -4.32 -36.79 -14.54
C LEU A 638 -3.83 -35.76 -13.52
N THR A 639 -3.09 -36.26 -12.53
CA THR A 639 -2.45 -35.43 -11.50
C THR A 639 -1.10 -34.94 -11.97
N LEU A 640 -0.90 -33.62 -11.95
CA LEU A 640 0.40 -32.96 -12.15
C LEU A 640 1.09 -32.76 -10.81
N PHE A 641 2.38 -33.09 -10.74
CA PHE A 641 3.24 -32.79 -9.59
C PHE A 641 4.50 -32.06 -10.03
N ASP A 642 5.08 -31.27 -9.13
CA ASP A 642 6.45 -30.75 -9.29
C ASP A 642 7.53 -31.83 -9.09
N HIS A 643 8.78 -31.38 -9.23
CA HIS A 643 9.98 -32.15 -8.93
C HIS A 643 9.96 -32.77 -7.52
N ASN A 644 9.33 -32.10 -6.54
CA ASN A 644 9.21 -32.53 -5.14
C ASN A 644 8.04 -33.51 -4.88
N GLY A 645 7.11 -33.65 -5.83
CA GLY A 645 5.94 -34.51 -5.68
C GLY A 645 4.73 -33.82 -5.02
N ILE A 646 4.67 -32.48 -5.03
CA ILE A 646 3.49 -31.71 -4.59
C ILE A 646 2.52 -31.59 -5.76
N VAL A 647 1.25 -31.93 -5.54
CA VAL A 647 0.17 -31.75 -6.54
C VAL A 647 0.02 -30.26 -6.89
N LYS A 648 0.16 -29.92 -8.17
CA LYS A 648 -0.12 -28.57 -8.69
C LYS A 648 -1.52 -28.47 -9.30
N SER A 649 -1.99 -29.56 -9.93
CA SER A 649 -3.33 -29.71 -10.49
C SER A 649 -3.72 -31.18 -10.57
N ASP A 650 -5.02 -31.47 -10.61
CA ASP A 650 -5.57 -32.83 -10.73
C ASP A 650 -6.78 -32.73 -11.66
N GLU A 651 -6.57 -32.98 -12.96
CA GLU A 651 -7.54 -32.68 -14.01
C GLU A 651 -8.25 -33.94 -14.50
N ARG A 652 -9.58 -33.89 -14.56
CA ARG A 652 -10.40 -34.99 -15.06
C ARG A 652 -10.45 -34.97 -16.58
N CYS A 653 -9.85 -35.98 -17.21
CA CYS A 653 -9.65 -36.02 -18.65
C CYS A 653 -10.95 -36.33 -19.40
N GLN A 654 -11.30 -35.50 -20.38
CA GLN A 654 -12.47 -35.70 -21.24
C GLN A 654 -12.08 -36.65 -22.39
N GLY A 655 -12.78 -37.78 -22.53
CA GLY A 655 -12.43 -38.80 -23.51
C GLY A 655 -13.61 -39.62 -24.00
N ASP A 656 -13.44 -40.20 -25.18
CA ASP A 656 -14.39 -41.15 -25.77
C ASP A 656 -13.88 -42.56 -25.49
N ALA A 657 -14.55 -43.25 -24.56
CA ALA A 657 -14.24 -44.63 -24.17
C ALA A 657 -14.24 -45.60 -25.36
N SER A 658 -15.06 -45.37 -26.41
CA SER A 658 -15.08 -46.22 -27.60
C SER A 658 -13.80 -46.14 -28.44
N THR A 659 -13.06 -45.02 -28.35
CA THR A 659 -11.76 -44.81 -29.02
C THR A 659 -10.56 -45.03 -28.11
N GLY A 660 -10.78 -45.05 -26.79
CA GLY A 660 -9.71 -45.16 -25.78
C GLY A 660 -8.82 -43.92 -25.66
N GLN A 661 -9.20 -42.78 -26.25
CA GLN A 661 -8.48 -41.50 -26.13
C GLN A 661 -9.14 -40.56 -25.13
N TYR A 662 -8.32 -40.02 -24.21
CA TYR A 662 -8.72 -39.05 -23.19
C TYR A 662 -7.81 -37.82 -23.25
N ARG A 663 -8.38 -36.63 -23.11
CA ARG A 663 -7.68 -35.34 -23.17
C ARG A 663 -7.84 -34.58 -21.85
N CYS A 664 -6.72 -34.23 -21.23
CA CYS A 664 -6.66 -33.44 -20.00
C CYS A 664 -6.02 -32.09 -20.35
N SER A 665 -6.68 -30.99 -20.00
CA SER A 665 -6.23 -29.62 -20.33
C SER A 665 -5.79 -28.90 -19.08
N PHE A 666 -4.59 -28.33 -19.08
CA PHE A 666 -4.02 -27.58 -17.96
C PHE A 666 -3.82 -26.11 -18.33
N ASN A 667 -4.15 -25.21 -17.40
CA ASN A 667 -3.91 -23.77 -17.54
C ASN A 667 -2.67 -23.37 -16.73
N GLU A 668 -1.61 -22.99 -17.45
CA GLU A 668 -0.32 -22.52 -16.97
C GLU A 668 0.52 -23.52 -16.13
N LEU A 669 1.84 -23.34 -16.17
CA LEU A 669 2.80 -24.05 -15.33
C LEU A 669 3.44 -23.07 -14.33
N PRO A 670 3.56 -23.42 -13.03
CA PRO A 670 4.22 -22.58 -12.04
C PRO A 670 5.66 -22.22 -12.44
N ALA A 671 5.99 -20.93 -12.37
CA ALA A 671 7.30 -20.43 -12.76
C ALA A 671 8.40 -20.91 -11.78
N GLY A 672 9.48 -21.49 -12.33
CA GLY A 672 10.66 -21.94 -11.57
C GLY A 672 10.79 -23.45 -11.41
N GLU A 673 9.75 -24.22 -11.75
CA GLU A 673 9.86 -25.69 -11.84
C GLU A 673 10.77 -26.09 -13.00
N THR A 674 11.59 -27.13 -12.81
CA THR A 674 12.52 -27.66 -13.85
C THR A 674 12.27 -29.11 -14.24
N GLN A 675 11.45 -29.83 -13.46
CA GLN A 675 10.97 -31.18 -13.74
C GLN A 675 9.54 -31.30 -13.23
N LEU A 676 8.72 -32.08 -13.94
CA LEU A 676 7.33 -32.38 -13.59
C LEU A 676 7.10 -33.88 -13.61
N LYS A 677 6.15 -34.36 -12.80
CA LYS A 677 5.70 -35.75 -12.75
C LYS A 677 4.19 -35.81 -12.98
N PHE A 678 3.74 -36.94 -13.51
CA PHE A 678 2.34 -37.17 -13.87
C PHE A 678 1.86 -38.50 -13.32
N LEU A 679 0.65 -38.55 -12.76
CA LEU A 679 -0.03 -39.78 -12.36
C LEU A 679 -1.35 -39.90 -13.10
N VAL A 680 -1.49 -40.95 -13.91
CA VAL A 680 -2.78 -41.37 -14.49
C VAL A 680 -3.50 -42.23 -13.44
N ARG A 681 -4.72 -41.86 -13.07
CA ARG A 681 -5.62 -42.70 -12.27
C ARG A 681 -6.71 -43.26 -13.18
N SER A 682 -7.06 -44.53 -13.03
CA SER A 682 -8.13 -45.16 -13.82
C SER A 682 -8.98 -46.14 -13.01
N SER A 683 -10.30 -46.15 -13.26
CA SER A 683 -11.26 -47.07 -12.62
C SER A 683 -11.17 -48.54 -13.08
N GLY A 684 -10.09 -48.92 -13.77
CA GLY A 684 -9.84 -50.28 -14.25
C GLY A 684 -8.43 -50.47 -14.81
N ASN A 685 -8.10 -51.69 -15.23
CA ASN A 685 -6.79 -52.05 -15.78
C ASN A 685 -6.58 -51.47 -17.18
N VAL A 686 -5.90 -50.32 -17.25
CA VAL A 686 -5.56 -49.59 -18.49
C VAL A 686 -4.06 -49.71 -18.76
N THR A 687 -3.67 -49.91 -20.02
CA THR A 687 -2.27 -49.80 -20.45
C THR A 687 -2.10 -48.51 -21.24
N ALA A 688 -1.87 -47.42 -20.52
CA ALA A 688 -1.87 -46.06 -21.07
C ALA A 688 -0.50 -45.63 -21.63
N THR A 689 -0.53 -44.88 -22.73
CA THR A 689 0.56 -43.98 -23.14
C THR A 689 0.04 -42.55 -23.15
N ALA A 690 0.77 -41.63 -22.51
CA ALA A 690 0.45 -40.21 -22.47
C ALA A 690 1.41 -39.41 -23.36
N ASP A 691 0.85 -38.65 -24.30
CA ASP A 691 1.57 -37.63 -25.09
C ASP A 691 1.19 -36.25 -24.55
N ILE A 692 2.15 -35.36 -24.35
CA ILE A 692 1.96 -34.04 -23.72
C ILE A 692 2.45 -32.98 -24.69
N GLN A 693 1.53 -32.15 -25.16
CA GLN A 693 1.81 -31.11 -26.15
C GLN A 693 1.40 -29.73 -25.59
N PRO A 694 2.18 -28.66 -25.83
CA PRO A 694 1.70 -27.30 -25.62
C PRO A 694 0.46 -27.06 -26.46
N GLN A 695 -0.56 -26.45 -25.86
CA GLN A 695 -1.60 -25.77 -26.64
C GLN A 695 -0.92 -24.62 -27.38
N GLN A 696 -0.67 -24.78 -28.67
CA GLN A 696 -0.50 -23.60 -29.50
C GLN A 696 -1.80 -22.80 -29.42
N VAL A 697 -1.68 -21.51 -29.12
CA VAL A 697 -2.78 -20.57 -29.24
C VAL A 697 -3.17 -20.52 -30.71
N LEU A 698 -4.21 -21.27 -31.06
CA LEU A 698 -4.85 -21.18 -32.37
C LEU A 698 -5.54 -19.81 -32.45
N SER A 699 -4.78 -18.81 -32.89
CA SER A 699 -5.33 -17.50 -33.25
C SER A 699 -6.52 -17.68 -34.20
N ASP A 700 -7.65 -17.07 -33.83
CA ASP A 700 -8.94 -17.28 -34.49
C ASP A 700 -8.84 -17.06 -36.00
N SER A 701 -8.96 -18.16 -36.74
CA SER A 701 -8.90 -18.19 -38.20
C SER A 701 -10.04 -19.04 -38.75
N SER A 702 -11.25 -18.75 -38.27
CA SER A 702 -12.54 -19.17 -38.82
C SER A 702 -12.86 -18.50 -40.18
N ALA A 703 -11.83 -18.38 -41.03
CA ALA A 703 -11.91 -17.88 -42.40
C ALA A 703 -11.80 -19.09 -43.37
N ALA A 704 -12.94 -19.52 -43.91
CA ALA A 704 -13.00 -20.71 -44.76
C ALA A 704 -12.13 -20.58 -46.02
N GLN A 705 -11.29 -21.59 -46.27
CA GLN A 705 -10.69 -21.81 -47.60
C GLN A 705 -11.14 -23.16 -48.17
N ALA A 706 -11.50 -23.13 -49.45
CA ALA A 706 -11.95 -24.29 -50.20
C ALA A 706 -10.78 -25.22 -50.59
N GLN A 707 -11.12 -26.43 -51.04
CA GLN A 707 -10.15 -27.42 -51.52
C GLN A 707 -9.33 -26.90 -52.72
N PRO A 708 -8.03 -27.24 -52.78
CA PRO A 708 -7.30 -27.36 -54.03
C PRO A 708 -6.99 -28.83 -54.33
N THR A 709 -7.67 -29.41 -55.33
CA THR A 709 -7.28 -30.71 -55.90
C THR A 709 -6.12 -30.55 -56.88
N SER A 710 -5.04 -31.30 -56.64
CA SER A 710 -4.08 -31.82 -57.63
C SER A 710 -3.81 -31.01 -58.93
N GLY A 711 -2.64 -30.38 -59.03
CA GLY A 711 -2.07 -29.90 -60.29
C GLY A 711 -0.57 -29.59 -60.13
N GLY A 712 0.29 -30.23 -60.93
CA GLY A 712 1.74 -30.01 -60.90
C GLY A 712 2.22 -29.07 -62.01
N GLY A 713 3.37 -28.40 -61.82
CA GLY A 713 3.88 -27.44 -62.81
C GLY A 713 5.19 -26.71 -62.46
N SER A 714 6.30 -27.44 -62.45
CA SER A 714 7.67 -27.02 -62.86
C SER A 714 8.17 -25.55 -62.77
N LEU A 715 9.40 -25.42 -62.24
CA LEU A 715 10.44 -24.38 -62.57
C LEU A 715 10.18 -22.91 -62.16
N GLY A 716 11.24 -22.20 -61.73
CA GLY A 716 11.14 -20.75 -61.43
C GLY A 716 12.29 -20.14 -60.63
N TRP A 717 13.51 -20.18 -61.17
CA TRP A 717 14.76 -19.68 -60.58
C TRP A 717 14.76 -18.28 -59.91
N LEU A 718 15.45 -18.21 -58.77
CA LEU A 718 16.40 -17.15 -58.33
C LEU A 718 16.04 -15.64 -58.42
N SER A 719 15.96 -15.03 -57.23
CA SER A 719 17.01 -14.12 -56.68
C SER A 719 16.85 -12.58 -56.67
N LEU A 720 17.28 -12.04 -55.51
CA LEU A 720 18.10 -10.83 -55.27
C LEU A 720 17.53 -9.41 -55.55
N LEU A 721 17.60 -8.60 -54.47
CA LEU A 721 17.95 -7.17 -54.41
C LEU A 721 16.95 -6.13 -55.01
N SER A 722 16.94 -4.85 -54.63
CA SER A 722 17.19 -4.16 -53.34
C SER A 722 17.02 -2.64 -53.53
N PHE A 723 16.80 -1.88 -52.45
CA PHE A 723 16.82 -0.39 -52.39
C PHE A 723 15.74 0.35 -53.21
N GLY A 724 15.42 1.59 -52.78
CA GLY A 724 14.47 2.48 -53.45
C GLY A 724 13.79 3.47 -52.50
N LEU A 725 14.50 4.52 -52.07
CA LEU A 725 13.94 5.54 -51.16
C LEU A 725 13.01 6.54 -51.87
N ALA A 726 12.06 7.07 -51.08
CA ALA A 726 11.43 8.39 -51.18
C ALA A 726 10.57 8.74 -52.41
N GLY A 727 9.35 9.20 -52.15
CA GLY A 727 8.42 9.72 -53.17
C GLY A 727 7.22 10.46 -52.56
N THR A 728 7.42 11.68 -52.04
CA THR A 728 6.33 12.47 -51.46
C THR A 728 5.42 13.09 -52.52
N ARG A 729 4.08 13.07 -52.32
CA ARG A 729 3.18 14.23 -52.53
C ARG A 729 1.68 13.97 -52.22
N LYS A 730 1.14 14.80 -51.31
CA LYS A 730 -0.07 15.63 -51.46
C LYS A 730 -1.07 15.24 -52.58
N LYS A 731 -2.35 14.93 -52.24
CA LYS A 731 -3.49 15.88 -52.02
C LYS A 731 -4.87 15.19 -52.15
N ARG A 732 -5.85 15.67 -51.35
CA ARG A 732 -7.33 15.77 -51.58
C ARG A 732 -8.11 14.52 -52.05
N ALA A 733 -9.33 14.22 -51.62
CA ALA A 733 -10.32 14.72 -50.64
C ALA A 733 -11.69 14.09 -51.02
N LYS A 734 -12.66 14.18 -50.10
CA LYS A 734 -14.14 14.05 -50.26
C LYS A 734 -14.77 12.65 -50.34
N ARG A 735 -15.61 12.44 -49.32
CA ARG A 735 -16.95 11.81 -49.33
C ARG A 735 -17.00 10.28 -49.50
N GLN A 736 -18.04 9.63 -48.97
CA GLN A 736 -19.18 10.21 -48.22
C GLN A 736 -18.88 10.42 -46.74
#